data_AF-A0AAD2FJL5-F1
#
_entry.id   AF-A0AAD2FJL5-F1
#
_cell.length_a   1.000
_cell.length_b   1.000
_cell.length_c   1.000
_cell.angle_alpha   90.00
_cell.angle_beta   90.00
_cell.angle_gamma   90.00
#
_symmetry.space_group_name_H-M   'P 1'
#
loop_
_entity.id
_entity.type
_entity.pdbx_description
1 polymer ?
#
loop_
_entity_poly.entity_id
_entity_poly.type
_entity_poly.pdbx_seq_one_letter_code
_entity_poly.pdbx_strand_id
1 'polypeptide(L)'
;MKKRVLVLHGNRQTGQLFLGRLERIRKRVSKEFDLEFIAPDAPFPHPEDANLRTWWNRVDNEYQGLDESLKILEELEQQNVVGIFGFSQGARFAQLVAMLHSDDPRKWFPNLEFCIMVAGYDAPIPDGFPLTETKRIKLPSFHVWGRGDKLVTPAQSEKLSEHFLEPQTMIHDGNHYVPSKAPQIQHYVDFIQHAFNIAKNGQGGGEPNSGSEPVAETSQLPDEETTAMQEEEIEALQAIFPDEVDIKSSSFPIRYHMKLLPSEEEEGTNWPKHPLTLDITYPFDYPLESIPDFKLIHENNVYQFPSNRVVKLMKILKDAVTEEIGMPSVLSGVYAVRDYLDLPATDLDEVPAQGVESKDVPTSTLPENDSDQDTSSAGPHRASHEDIQKGIQEGLDIAEQLLMRSDKRKAQSEEGLSMDKGGAFWNYTIGLVGKPSAGKSTFFNAASAFSKQRGATEGASEWGGASMAAHPFTTIDPNIGYCLVPAPKGSCPEDEMGASKSSFGSTHGRDSNGQRLIPILLKDVAGLVPGAYKGHGKGNRFLNDLTDATVLIHVVDASGTADAQGNTTGGTAMTNPLDDMQWIRSELVEWVYGNVVAKWDSISRKGRKKLSGMFSGYGQTQALTERIFVALEDYMEERHNMERNFDSLEEWDEADVHRLVSLFLGVRFPIALALNKYDLPTSKKHIREIEEALPIHGAHVGTPLTARSEMNFVKEHLMGKTTTDKSESKAPFGVWQCLSSAIKLREPVLVFPVSDMKTYAPLNSLNERAVGNPSLPSVGMIRCINGSGGVSPSCWNETQQLYIPPSNKHGKGSEVQLRDVIPMKQGSTVNDVFLALKNAGAVSGEFVRAEAAGKIGENPKPVPKNAILGHHNRILKIMTNKRTTWQS
;
A
#
# COMPACT_ATOMS: atom_id res chain seq x y z
N MET A 1 29.23 27.55 37.27
CA MET A 1 28.90 28.01 35.91
C MET A 1 27.55 27.42 35.51
N LYS A 2 26.80 28.04 34.60
CA LYS A 2 25.52 27.47 34.13
C LYS A 2 25.80 26.15 33.39
N LYS A 3 24.96 25.12 33.57
CA LYS A 3 25.11 23.84 32.86
C LYS A 3 24.70 24.04 31.40
N ARG A 4 25.57 23.63 30.46
CA ARG A 4 25.35 23.87 29.02
C ARG A 4 25.16 22.59 28.22
N VAL A 5 24.31 22.65 27.19
CA VAL A 5 24.19 21.63 26.15
C VAL A 5 24.77 22.19 24.86
N LEU A 6 25.82 21.54 24.35
CA LEU A 6 26.44 21.88 23.08
C LEU A 6 25.63 21.26 21.94
N VAL A 7 25.18 22.09 21.00
CA VAL A 7 24.36 21.67 19.86
C VAL A 7 25.19 21.68 18.59
N LEU A 8 25.33 20.51 17.97
CA LEU A 8 26.08 20.31 16.72
C LEU A 8 25.09 20.08 15.57
N HIS A 9 25.01 21.05 14.67
CA HIS A 9 24.05 21.01 13.55
C HIS A 9 24.45 20.02 12.46
N GLY A 10 23.48 19.60 11.64
CA GLY A 10 23.74 18.74 10.49
C GLY A 10 24.36 19.49 9.31
N ASN A 11 24.71 18.74 8.26
CA ASN A 11 25.20 19.33 7.02
C ASN A 11 24.12 20.24 6.41
N ARG A 12 24.52 21.35 5.75
CA ARG A 12 23.62 22.34 5.13
C ARG A 12 22.75 23.12 6.12
N GLN A 13 23.28 23.45 7.30
CA GLN A 13 22.59 24.27 8.31
C GLN A 13 23.57 25.23 9.00
N THR A 14 23.04 26.18 9.77
CA THR A 14 23.81 26.99 10.72
C THR A 14 23.37 26.63 12.14
N GLY A 15 24.23 26.86 13.13
CA GLY A 15 23.94 26.68 14.55
C GLY A 15 22.69 27.43 14.96
N GLN A 16 22.53 28.69 14.54
CA GLN A 16 21.34 29.49 14.85
C GLN A 16 20.05 28.91 14.25
N LEU A 17 20.09 28.44 13.00
CA LEU A 17 18.93 27.85 12.34
C LEU A 17 18.54 26.53 13.00
N PHE A 18 19.53 25.72 13.37
CA PHE A 18 19.27 24.45 14.04
C PHE A 18 18.79 24.64 15.49
N LEU A 19 19.34 25.60 16.23
CA LEU A 19 18.85 26.00 17.55
C LEU A 19 17.38 26.45 17.53
N GLY A 20 16.97 27.12 16.44
CA GLY A 20 15.56 27.45 16.18
C GLY A 20 14.67 26.21 16.01
N ARG A 21 15.14 25.18 15.31
CA ARG A 21 14.38 23.92 15.15
C ARG A 21 14.22 23.15 16.46
N LEU A 22 15.17 23.30 17.38
CA LEU A 22 15.12 22.70 18.71
C LEU A 22 14.30 23.51 19.73
N GLU A 23 13.62 24.59 19.33
CA GLU A 23 12.99 25.53 20.27
C GLU A 23 12.05 24.84 21.29
N ARG A 24 11.21 23.90 20.84
CA ARG A 24 10.27 23.19 21.73
C ARG A 24 10.99 22.28 22.73
N ILE A 25 11.99 21.54 22.27
CA ILE A 25 12.83 20.67 23.12
C ILE A 25 13.59 21.55 24.11
N ARG A 26 14.26 22.60 23.64
CA ARG A 26 15.02 23.54 24.46
C ARG A 26 14.15 24.17 25.54
N LYS A 27 12.98 24.72 25.19
CA LYS A 27 12.07 25.32 26.18
C LYS A 27 11.65 24.32 27.26
N ARG A 28 11.37 23.07 26.88
CA ARG A 28 10.96 22.03 27.84
C ARG A 28 12.13 21.60 28.73
N VAL A 29 13.28 21.27 28.14
CA VAL A 29 14.48 20.77 28.82
C VAL A 29 15.12 21.86 29.70
N SER A 30 15.25 23.09 29.20
CA SER A 30 15.76 24.22 29.98
C SER A 30 14.88 24.53 31.20
N LYS A 31 13.56 24.34 31.09
CA LYS A 31 12.64 24.54 32.21
C LYS A 31 12.81 23.46 33.28
N GLU A 32 13.06 22.22 32.88
CA GLU A 32 13.15 21.07 33.79
C GLU A 32 14.51 20.99 34.50
N PHE A 33 15.61 21.30 33.80
CA PHE A 33 16.98 21.03 34.27
C PHE A 33 17.88 22.27 34.39
N ASP A 34 17.37 23.49 34.14
CA ASP A 34 18.14 24.74 34.05
C ASP A 34 19.36 24.68 33.11
N LEU A 35 19.15 24.08 31.92
CA LEU A 35 20.17 23.94 30.89
C LEU A 35 20.16 25.11 29.90
N GLU A 36 21.34 25.61 29.53
CA GLU A 36 21.54 26.58 28.45
C GLU A 36 22.06 25.86 27.20
N PHE A 37 21.42 26.08 26.04
CA PHE A 37 21.84 25.46 24.78
C PHE A 37 22.71 26.44 24.00
N ILE A 38 23.91 26.01 23.61
CA ILE A 38 24.85 26.78 22.79
C ILE A 38 25.04 26.05 21.45
N ALA A 39 25.03 26.79 20.33
CA ALA A 39 25.11 26.21 18.99
C ALA A 39 26.14 26.97 18.15
N PRO A 40 27.43 26.55 18.16
CA PRO A 40 28.43 27.13 17.28
C PRO A 40 28.11 26.82 15.80
N ASP A 41 28.55 27.70 14.91
CA ASP A 41 28.56 27.45 13.47
C ASP A 41 29.77 26.61 13.09
N ALA A 42 29.58 25.64 12.19
CA ALA A 42 30.68 24.90 11.62
C ALA A 42 31.60 25.81 10.77
N PRO A 43 32.91 25.52 10.71
CA PRO A 43 33.91 26.48 10.20
C PRO A 43 33.83 26.70 8.69
N PHE A 44 33.31 25.74 7.92
CA PHE A 44 33.32 25.80 6.46
C PHE A 44 31.96 26.18 5.87
N PRO A 45 31.91 27.04 4.83
CA PRO A 45 30.71 27.21 4.04
C PRO A 45 30.37 25.93 3.26
N HIS A 46 29.08 25.64 3.09
CA HIS A 46 28.64 24.48 2.33
C HIS A 46 28.85 24.70 0.81
N PRO A 47 29.31 23.70 0.03
CA PRO A 47 29.62 23.87 -1.40
C PRO A 47 28.44 24.34 -2.27
N GLU A 48 27.22 23.90 -1.94
CA GLU A 48 26.01 24.27 -2.71
C GLU A 48 25.36 25.59 -2.26
N ASP A 49 25.68 26.09 -1.06
CA ASP A 49 25.12 27.34 -0.53
C ASP A 49 26.07 27.93 0.52
N ALA A 50 26.70 29.06 0.17
CA ALA A 50 27.69 29.72 1.02
C ALA A 50 27.13 30.26 2.35
N ASN A 51 25.80 30.36 2.49
CA ASN A 51 25.14 30.79 3.74
C ASN A 51 24.95 29.64 4.73
N LEU A 52 25.15 28.40 4.31
CA LEU A 52 25.05 27.21 5.14
C LEU A 52 26.45 26.73 5.53
N ARG A 53 26.54 25.95 6.62
CA ARG A 53 27.82 25.48 7.15
C ARG A 53 27.94 23.97 7.15
N THR A 54 29.18 23.48 7.18
CA THR A 54 29.54 22.05 7.28
C THR A 54 30.77 21.86 8.16
N TRP A 55 30.81 20.76 8.92
CA TRP A 55 31.90 20.47 9.88
C TRP A 55 33.15 19.93 9.19
N TRP A 56 32.99 19.21 8.09
CA TRP A 56 34.08 18.72 7.27
C TRP A 56 33.53 18.36 5.89
N ASN A 57 34.42 18.33 4.90
CA ASN A 57 34.12 17.75 3.60
C ASN A 57 34.57 16.29 3.59
N ARG A 58 33.78 15.41 2.97
CA ARG A 58 34.12 13.99 2.84
C ARG A 58 34.59 13.72 1.41
N VAL A 59 35.88 13.43 1.26
CA VAL A 59 36.53 13.07 -0.02
C VAL A 59 37.30 11.77 0.22
N ASP A 60 37.05 10.74 -0.59
CA ASP A 60 37.76 9.44 -0.51
C ASP A 60 37.84 8.81 0.89
N ASN A 61 36.78 8.97 1.71
CA ASN A 61 36.68 8.55 3.12
C ASN A 61 37.50 9.34 4.14
N GLU A 62 38.11 10.46 3.75
CA GLU A 62 38.82 11.36 4.67
C GLU A 62 37.90 12.48 5.20
N TYR A 63 38.21 12.98 6.41
CA TYR A 63 37.51 14.07 7.08
C TYR A 63 38.26 15.39 6.88
N GLN A 64 38.19 15.96 5.67
CA GLN A 64 38.91 17.19 5.35
C GLN A 64 38.31 18.37 6.13
N GLY A 65 39.12 19.00 6.99
CA GLY A 65 38.72 20.13 7.84
C GLY A 65 38.32 19.76 9.28
N LEU A 66 38.48 18.50 9.69
CA LEU A 66 38.11 18.07 11.04
C LEU A 66 38.89 18.82 12.14
N ASP A 67 40.17 19.13 11.92
CA ASP A 67 41.01 19.84 12.89
C ASP A 67 40.48 21.25 13.20
N GLU A 68 40.02 21.99 12.19
CA GLU A 68 39.39 23.30 12.37
C GLU A 68 38.08 23.20 13.16
N SER A 69 37.31 22.14 12.94
CA SER A 69 36.09 21.87 13.71
C SER A 69 36.39 21.52 15.16
N LEU A 70 37.46 20.76 15.43
CA LEU A 70 37.89 20.43 16.79
C LEU A 70 38.39 21.65 17.56
N LYS A 71 39.10 22.59 16.91
CA LYS A 71 39.55 23.85 17.55
C LYS A 71 38.39 24.67 18.12
N ILE A 72 37.23 24.70 17.43
CA ILE A 72 36.02 25.36 17.96
C ILE A 72 35.57 24.70 19.26
N LEU A 73 35.72 23.39 19.40
CA LEU A 73 35.33 22.66 20.60
C LEU A 73 36.30 22.88 21.77
N GLU A 74 37.60 22.99 21.50
CA GLU A 74 38.62 23.32 22.52
C GLU A 74 38.32 24.68 23.19
N GLU A 75 37.79 25.65 22.47
CA GLU A 75 37.36 26.95 23.04
C GLU A 75 36.10 26.84 23.93
N LEU A 76 35.33 25.77 23.77
CA LEU A 76 34.06 25.54 24.47
C LEU A 76 34.18 24.50 25.59
N GLU A 77 35.24 23.71 25.64
CA GLU A 77 35.37 22.57 26.57
C GLU A 77 35.32 22.99 28.05
N GLN A 78 35.81 24.20 28.34
CA GLN A 78 35.83 24.77 29.69
C GLN A 78 34.52 25.48 30.08
N GLN A 79 33.53 25.56 29.19
CA GLN A 79 32.28 26.30 29.41
C GLN A 79 31.20 25.49 30.14
N ASN A 80 31.60 24.52 30.97
CA ASN A 80 30.70 23.68 31.76
C ASN A 80 29.59 23.02 30.92
N VAL A 81 30.00 22.44 29.79
CA VAL A 81 29.14 21.62 28.94
C VAL A 81 28.90 20.28 29.63
N VAL A 82 27.63 19.98 29.89
CA VAL A 82 27.18 18.74 30.53
C VAL A 82 26.50 17.78 29.57
N GLY A 83 26.17 18.24 28.37
CA GLY A 83 25.54 17.40 27.34
C GLY A 83 25.89 17.85 25.93
N ILE A 84 25.88 16.90 24.99
CA ILE A 84 26.01 17.19 23.55
C ILE A 84 24.74 16.74 22.83
N PHE A 85 24.23 17.55 21.91
CA PHE A 85 23.09 17.22 21.04
C PHE A 85 23.52 17.38 19.58
N GLY A 86 23.62 16.27 18.86
CA GLY A 86 24.01 16.24 17.45
C GLY A 86 22.89 15.80 16.52
N PHE A 87 22.84 16.36 15.31
CA PHE A 87 21.96 15.89 14.22
C PHE A 87 22.75 15.57 12.95
N SER A 88 22.49 14.41 12.32
CA SER A 88 23.12 14.02 11.04
C SER A 88 24.65 14.07 11.12
N GLN A 89 25.32 14.89 10.29
CA GLN A 89 26.77 15.13 10.41
C GLN A 89 27.20 15.58 11.82
N GLY A 90 26.40 16.39 12.51
CA GLY A 90 26.66 16.80 13.89
C GLY A 90 26.48 15.68 14.92
N ALA A 91 25.62 14.67 14.64
CA ALA A 91 25.51 13.47 15.45
C ALA A 91 26.77 12.60 15.32
N ARG A 92 27.32 12.48 14.11
CA ARG A 92 28.64 11.86 13.92
C ARG A 92 29.74 12.63 14.65
N PHE A 93 29.69 13.97 14.66
CA PHE A 93 30.68 14.75 15.39
C PHE A 93 30.57 14.54 16.91
N ALA A 94 29.35 14.44 17.45
CA ALA A 94 29.10 14.14 18.85
C ALA A 94 29.69 12.77 19.28
N GLN A 95 29.67 11.76 18.40
CA GLN A 95 30.33 10.47 18.64
C GLN A 95 31.85 10.62 18.74
N LEU A 96 32.47 11.36 17.82
CA LEU A 96 33.92 11.62 17.85
C LEU A 96 34.33 12.33 19.15
N VAL A 97 33.53 13.31 19.60
CA VAL A 97 33.75 13.98 20.89
C VAL A 97 33.58 13.02 22.07
N ALA A 98 32.57 12.14 22.04
CA ALA A 98 32.38 11.13 23.09
C ALA A 98 33.55 10.13 23.17
N MET A 99 34.19 9.81 22.05
CA MET A 99 35.40 9.00 22.00
C MET A 99 36.58 9.73 22.65
N LEU A 100 36.82 10.99 22.28
CA LEU A 100 37.87 11.83 22.87
C LEU A 100 37.67 12.05 24.38
N HIS A 101 36.42 12.27 24.80
CA HIS A 101 36.04 12.36 26.22
C HIS A 101 36.29 11.04 26.95
N SER A 102 36.01 9.89 26.32
CA SER A 102 36.24 8.59 26.96
C SER A 102 37.72 8.27 27.15
N ASP A 103 38.57 8.80 26.27
CA ASP A 103 40.02 8.63 26.32
C ASP A 103 40.69 9.58 27.34
N ASP A 104 40.39 10.88 27.27
CA ASP A 104 40.81 11.86 28.26
C ASP A 104 39.64 12.77 28.70
N PRO A 105 38.86 12.32 29.71
CA PRO A 105 37.73 13.09 30.22
C PRO A 105 38.14 14.44 30.79
N ARG A 106 39.39 14.60 31.27
CA ARG A 106 39.83 15.85 31.92
C ARG A 106 40.09 16.95 30.91
N LYS A 107 40.55 16.56 29.72
CA LYS A 107 40.77 17.46 28.59
C LYS A 107 39.45 17.76 27.88
N TRP A 108 38.80 16.73 27.36
CA TRP A 108 37.64 16.89 26.49
C TRP A 108 36.34 16.92 27.29
N PHE A 109 35.81 18.12 27.55
CA PHE A 109 34.55 18.36 28.25
C PHE A 109 34.46 17.64 29.62
N PRO A 110 35.14 18.13 30.67
CA PRO A 110 35.29 17.43 31.95
C PRO A 110 34.01 17.21 32.74
N ASN A 111 32.94 17.94 32.41
CA ASN A 111 31.65 17.80 33.07
C ASN A 111 30.61 17.13 32.14
N LEU A 112 31.03 16.49 31.05
CA LEU A 112 30.10 15.85 30.12
C LEU A 112 29.41 14.65 30.78
N GLU A 113 28.09 14.68 30.86
CA GLU A 113 27.27 13.66 31.54
C GLU A 113 26.45 12.83 30.54
N PHE A 114 26.18 13.34 29.33
CA PHE A 114 25.43 12.61 28.30
C PHE A 114 25.67 13.11 26.86
N CYS A 115 25.27 12.30 25.89
CA CYS A 115 25.13 12.72 24.49
C CYS A 115 23.79 12.28 23.87
N ILE A 116 23.26 13.09 22.97
CA ILE A 116 22.03 12.84 22.21
C ILE A 116 22.39 12.92 20.73
N MET A 117 22.07 11.88 19.98
CA MET A 117 22.43 11.73 18.57
C MET A 117 21.18 11.43 17.76
N VAL A 118 20.82 12.35 16.87
CA VAL A 118 19.63 12.22 16.03
C VAL A 118 20.03 12.03 14.58
N ALA A 119 19.56 10.95 13.95
CA ALA A 119 19.92 10.52 12.60
C ALA A 119 21.45 10.47 12.39
N GLY A 120 22.19 9.94 13.36
CA GLY A 120 23.64 9.74 13.26
C GLY A 120 23.97 8.50 12.41
N TYR A 121 25.09 8.52 11.70
CA TYR A 121 25.52 7.42 10.85
C TYR A 121 26.90 6.89 11.28
N ASP A 122 27.07 5.57 11.22
CA ASP A 122 28.39 4.96 11.37
C ASP A 122 29.28 5.17 10.12
N ALA A 123 30.58 5.36 10.35
CA ALA A 123 31.62 5.62 9.35
C ALA A 123 33.00 5.22 9.89
N PRO A 124 34.04 5.12 9.03
CA PRO A 124 35.41 4.92 9.49
C PRO A 124 35.83 6.01 10.50
N ILE A 125 36.56 5.60 11.54
CA ILE A 125 37.13 6.49 12.56
C ILE A 125 38.32 7.25 11.93
N PRO A 126 38.41 8.59 12.07
CA PRO A 126 39.55 9.35 11.56
C PRO A 126 40.87 8.95 12.25
N ASP A 127 41.97 9.09 11.53
CA ASP A 127 43.31 8.87 12.09
C ASP A 127 43.56 9.79 13.31
N GLY A 128 44.21 9.25 14.34
CA GLY A 128 44.50 9.99 15.58
C GLY A 128 43.38 9.98 16.62
N PHE A 129 42.23 9.37 16.34
CA PHE A 129 41.19 9.11 17.34
C PHE A 129 41.42 7.78 18.08
N PRO A 130 41.06 7.69 19.36
CA PRO A 130 41.22 6.47 20.15
C PRO A 130 40.34 5.33 19.59
N LEU A 131 40.95 4.18 19.28
CA LEU A 131 40.26 2.99 18.79
C LEU A 131 39.55 2.27 19.95
N THR A 132 38.25 2.03 19.80
CA THR A 132 37.38 1.42 20.81
C THR A 132 36.84 0.05 20.40
N GLU A 133 37.40 -0.61 19.38
CA GLU A 133 36.86 -1.85 18.80
C GLU A 133 36.65 -3.00 19.81
N THR A 134 37.23 -2.92 21.01
CA THR A 134 37.00 -3.87 22.12
C THR A 134 36.35 -3.26 23.38
N LYS A 135 36.11 -1.94 23.42
CA LYS A 135 35.60 -1.21 24.59
C LYS A 135 34.53 -0.18 24.20
N ARG A 136 33.27 -0.49 24.46
CA ARG A 136 32.13 0.43 24.27
C ARG A 136 32.26 1.71 25.11
N ILE A 137 31.80 2.84 24.58
CA ILE A 137 31.77 4.16 25.23
C ILE A 137 30.79 4.13 26.41
N LYS A 138 31.29 4.50 27.61
CA LYS A 138 30.49 4.47 28.85
C LYS A 138 29.58 5.68 29.03
N LEU A 139 29.83 6.77 28.31
CA LEU A 139 29.02 7.98 28.42
C LEU A 139 27.56 7.66 28.05
N PRO A 140 26.57 7.96 28.91
CA PRO A 140 25.16 7.76 28.60
C PRO A 140 24.80 8.41 27.26
N SER A 141 24.14 7.65 26.39
CA SER A 141 23.82 8.12 25.04
C SER A 141 22.37 7.84 24.67
N PHE A 142 21.75 8.79 23.96
CA PHE A 142 20.40 8.65 23.41
C PHE A 142 20.40 8.80 21.91
N HIS A 143 20.01 7.74 21.22
CA HIS A 143 20.06 7.65 19.76
C HIS A 143 18.65 7.67 19.20
N VAL A 144 18.41 8.57 18.26
CA VAL A 144 17.08 8.79 17.70
C VAL A 144 17.15 8.70 16.19
N TRP A 145 16.33 7.85 15.58
CA TRP A 145 16.26 7.78 14.12
C TRP A 145 14.85 7.50 13.61
N GLY A 146 14.64 7.86 12.35
CA GLY A 146 13.37 7.67 11.67
C GLY A 146 13.32 6.34 10.94
N ARG A 147 12.23 5.56 11.07
CA ARG A 147 12.01 4.33 10.28
C ARG A 147 12.07 4.58 8.77
N GLY A 148 11.68 5.79 8.34
CA GLY A 148 11.68 6.22 6.94
C GLY A 148 12.91 7.00 6.50
N ASP A 149 13.95 7.11 7.34
CA ASP A 149 15.16 7.85 6.99
C ASP A 149 15.97 7.12 5.91
N LYS A 150 16.00 7.71 4.72
CA LYS A 150 16.76 7.20 3.56
C LYS A 150 18.13 7.87 3.42
N LEU A 151 18.39 8.97 4.13
CA LEU A 151 19.68 9.67 4.09
C LEU A 151 20.66 9.07 5.08
N VAL A 152 20.16 8.74 6.27
CA VAL A 152 20.85 7.93 7.27
C VAL A 152 19.93 6.78 7.64
N THR A 153 20.23 5.59 7.13
CA THR A 153 19.36 4.43 7.31
C THR A 153 19.26 4.00 8.78
N PRO A 154 18.15 3.40 9.23
CA PRO A 154 18.03 2.86 10.58
C PRO A 154 19.22 1.97 10.99
N ALA A 155 19.68 1.10 10.08
CA ALA A 155 20.85 0.26 10.30
C ALA A 155 22.14 1.06 10.56
N GLN A 156 22.33 2.22 9.92
CA GLN A 156 23.49 3.08 10.18
C GLN A 156 23.42 3.79 11.53
N SER A 157 22.23 4.16 11.98
CA SER A 157 22.02 4.75 13.31
C SER A 157 22.10 3.72 14.43
N GLU A 158 21.53 2.54 14.21
CA GLU A 158 21.63 1.40 15.12
C GLU A 158 23.09 0.97 15.29
N LYS A 159 23.81 0.78 14.18
CA LYS A 159 25.24 0.46 14.23
C LYS A 159 26.07 1.53 14.95
N LEU A 160 25.75 2.82 14.77
CA LEU A 160 26.41 3.89 15.51
C LEU A 160 26.16 3.75 17.03
N SER A 161 24.95 3.34 17.43
CA SER A 161 24.58 3.17 18.84
C SER A 161 25.33 2.03 19.53
N GLU A 162 25.70 0.98 18.79
CA GLU A 162 26.46 -0.19 19.30
C GLU A 162 27.85 0.17 19.84
N HIS A 163 28.39 1.33 19.46
CA HIS A 163 29.64 1.85 20.01
C HIS A 163 29.52 2.31 21.47
N PHE A 164 28.31 2.41 22.02
CA PHE A 164 28.02 2.82 23.40
C PHE A 164 27.63 1.61 24.25
N LEU A 165 27.94 1.63 25.55
CA LEU A 165 27.76 0.47 26.44
C LEU A 165 26.28 0.14 26.64
N GLU A 166 25.48 1.16 26.94
CA GLU A 166 24.03 1.07 27.20
C GLU A 166 23.32 2.24 26.50
N PRO A 167 23.23 2.25 25.16
CA PRO A 167 22.53 3.30 24.44
C PRO A 167 21.02 3.21 24.69
N GLN A 168 20.39 4.32 25.04
CA GLN A 168 18.94 4.44 24.94
C GLN A 168 18.59 4.79 23.50
N THR A 169 17.52 4.22 22.97
CA THR A 169 17.11 4.44 21.58
C THR A 169 15.66 4.89 21.51
N MET A 170 15.34 5.72 20.51
CA MET A 170 13.97 6.08 20.17
C MET A 170 13.81 6.08 18.66
N ILE A 171 12.91 5.23 18.19
CA ILE A 171 12.57 5.12 16.78
C ILE A 171 11.26 5.86 16.54
N HIS A 172 11.22 6.75 15.54
CA HIS A 172 9.98 7.42 15.14
C HIS A 172 9.62 7.11 13.69
N ASP A 173 8.34 7.23 13.33
CA ASP A 173 7.85 6.91 11.97
C ASP A 173 8.22 7.94 10.90
N GLY A 174 9.08 8.91 11.26
CA GLY A 174 9.48 9.99 10.38
C GLY A 174 10.67 9.65 9.50
N ASN A 175 11.08 10.62 8.67
CA ASN A 175 12.31 10.58 7.86
C ASN A 175 13.46 11.30 8.61
N HIS A 176 14.38 11.92 7.87
CA HIS A 176 15.57 12.62 8.39
C HIS A 176 15.28 13.96 9.10
N TYR A 177 14.77 13.94 10.33
CA TYR A 177 14.52 15.17 11.13
C TYR A 177 14.54 14.90 12.64
N VAL A 178 14.57 15.97 13.46
CA VAL A 178 14.50 15.86 14.93
C VAL A 178 13.04 15.83 15.43
N PRO A 179 12.57 14.74 16.04
CA PRO A 179 11.20 14.63 16.53
C PRO A 179 10.92 15.60 17.70
N SER A 180 9.82 16.34 17.60
CA SER A 180 9.49 17.44 18.53
C SER A 180 8.01 17.47 18.95
N LYS A 181 7.27 16.37 18.77
CA LYS A 181 5.92 16.21 19.35
C LYS A 181 6.02 16.01 20.86
N ALA A 182 5.00 16.40 21.63
CA ALA A 182 5.05 16.36 23.09
C ALA A 182 5.46 15.00 23.69
N PRO A 183 4.93 13.84 23.22
CA PRO A 183 5.39 12.53 23.71
C PRO A 183 6.85 12.26 23.36
N GLN A 184 7.29 12.66 22.17
CA GLN A 184 8.68 12.50 21.72
C GLN A 184 9.64 13.36 22.52
N ILE A 185 9.24 14.60 22.86
CA ILE A 185 10.00 15.50 23.74
C ILE A 185 10.20 14.86 25.12
N GLN A 186 9.21 14.11 25.62
CA GLN A 186 9.29 13.48 26.92
C GLN A 186 10.44 12.46 26.99
N HIS A 187 10.69 11.68 25.94
CA HIS A 187 11.85 10.77 25.92
C HIS A 187 13.20 11.48 26.10
N TYR A 188 13.37 12.68 25.52
CA TYR A 188 14.59 13.47 25.76
C TYR A 188 14.70 13.93 27.22
N VAL A 189 13.58 14.28 27.86
CA VAL A 189 13.53 14.67 29.27
C VAL A 189 13.86 13.47 30.16
N ASP A 190 13.26 12.32 29.88
CA ASP A 190 13.45 11.09 30.66
C ASP A 190 14.90 10.62 30.58
N PHE A 191 15.49 10.63 29.38
CA PHE A 191 16.90 10.32 29.18
C PHE A 191 17.83 11.27 29.95
N ILE A 192 17.62 12.59 29.85
CA ILE A 192 18.47 13.57 30.55
C ILE A 192 18.35 13.40 32.07
N GLN A 193 17.14 13.13 32.57
CA GLN A 193 16.92 12.84 33.99
C GLN A 193 17.67 11.57 34.42
N HIS A 194 17.62 10.52 33.60
CA HIS A 194 18.33 9.26 33.84
C HIS A 194 19.85 9.47 33.86
N ALA A 195 20.41 10.19 32.89
CA ALA A 195 21.84 10.49 32.84
C ALA A 195 22.32 11.27 34.08
N PHE A 196 21.55 12.27 34.54
CA PHE A 196 21.86 12.99 35.78
C PHE A 196 21.79 12.11 37.02
N ASN A 197 20.95 11.07 37.03
CA ASN A 197 20.88 10.12 38.13
C ASN A 197 22.11 9.19 38.16
N ILE A 198 22.57 8.72 36.99
CA ILE A 198 23.82 7.94 36.88
C ILE A 198 25.00 8.76 37.42
N ALA A 199 25.14 10.01 36.98
CA ALA A 199 26.22 10.89 37.41
C ALA A 199 26.21 11.16 38.92
N LYS A 200 25.02 11.22 39.54
CA LYS A 200 24.87 11.36 41.00
C LYS A 200 25.21 10.07 41.76
N ASN A 201 24.86 8.90 41.22
CA ASN A 201 25.04 7.61 41.90
C ASN A 201 26.46 7.04 41.77
N GLY A 202 27.22 7.42 40.74
CA GLY A 202 28.62 7.03 40.55
C GLY A 202 29.63 7.65 41.53
N GLN A 203 29.18 8.43 42.53
CA GLN A 203 30.04 9.07 43.55
C GLN A 203 30.12 8.33 44.90
N GLY A 204 29.54 7.14 45.05
CA GLY A 204 29.62 6.34 46.30
C GLY A 204 30.14 4.92 46.05
N GLY A 205 31.36 4.61 46.49
CA GLY A 205 31.99 3.30 46.31
C GLY A 205 31.61 2.23 47.34
N GLY A 206 31.72 0.96 46.94
CA GLY A 206 31.75 -0.22 47.82
C GLY A 206 31.30 -1.53 47.14
N GLU A 207 32.25 -2.41 46.80
CA GLU A 207 32.03 -3.88 46.80
C GLU A 207 32.04 -4.41 48.26
N PRO A 208 31.71 -5.68 48.61
CA PRO A 208 31.03 -6.79 47.91
C PRO A 208 29.89 -7.44 48.76
N ASN A 209 29.06 -8.35 48.20
CA ASN A 209 28.85 -9.70 48.78
C ASN A 209 27.99 -10.63 47.91
N SER A 210 28.47 -11.86 47.76
CA SER A 210 27.74 -13.02 47.28
C SER A 210 26.64 -13.46 48.25
N GLY A 211 25.45 -13.77 47.73
CA GLY A 211 24.43 -14.54 48.45
C GLY A 211 23.11 -13.81 48.70
N SER A 212 22.38 -13.49 47.64
CA SER A 212 20.91 -13.50 47.61
C SER A 212 20.49 -13.53 46.15
N GLU A 213 19.53 -14.38 45.82
CA GLU A 213 18.99 -14.61 44.48
C GLU A 213 18.59 -13.31 43.76
N PRO A 214 18.65 -13.28 42.41
CA PRO A 214 18.42 -12.08 41.64
C PRO A 214 16.93 -11.73 41.66
N VAL A 215 16.61 -10.49 42.02
CA VAL A 215 15.29 -9.91 41.74
C VAL A 215 15.40 -9.06 40.48
N ALA A 216 15.13 -9.74 39.37
CA ALA A 216 14.34 -9.30 38.22
C ALA A 216 14.59 -7.88 37.66
N GLU A 217 15.25 -7.84 36.50
CA GLU A 217 14.72 -7.11 35.35
C GLU A 217 13.19 -7.24 35.34
N THR A 218 12.43 -6.18 35.13
CA THR A 218 11.08 -6.36 34.62
C THR A 218 11.19 -6.94 33.21
N SER A 219 11.40 -8.25 33.15
CA SER A 219 11.09 -9.07 32.00
C SER A 219 9.60 -8.87 31.75
N GLN A 220 9.27 -8.29 30.61
CA GLN A 220 7.91 -8.43 30.12
C GLN A 220 7.73 -9.93 29.86
N LEU A 221 6.96 -10.59 30.73
CA LEU A 221 6.48 -11.93 30.46
C LEU A 221 5.45 -11.82 29.33
N PRO A 222 5.42 -12.80 28.41
CA PRO A 222 4.34 -12.89 27.44
C PRO A 222 2.99 -12.91 28.17
N ASP A 223 1.94 -12.39 27.54
CA ASP A 223 0.60 -12.57 28.08
C ASP A 223 0.17 -14.05 28.04
N GLU A 224 -0.94 -14.39 28.72
CA GLU A 224 -1.41 -15.78 28.82
C GLU A 224 -1.69 -16.42 27.45
N GLU A 225 -2.14 -15.62 26.47
CA GLU A 225 -2.45 -16.08 25.11
C GLU A 225 -1.15 -16.41 24.34
N THR A 226 -0.17 -15.52 24.41
CA THR A 226 1.16 -15.72 23.80
C THR A 226 1.89 -16.89 24.45
N THR A 227 1.79 -17.03 25.77
CA THR A 227 2.39 -18.14 26.51
C THR A 227 1.81 -19.49 26.07
N ALA A 228 0.48 -19.59 25.94
CA ALA A 228 -0.17 -20.81 25.47
C ALA A 228 0.25 -21.19 24.03
N MET A 229 0.35 -20.21 23.12
CA MET A 229 0.82 -20.44 21.75
C MET A 229 2.27 -20.94 21.69
N GLN A 230 3.14 -20.40 22.55
CA GLN A 230 4.54 -20.84 22.64
C GLN A 230 4.67 -22.25 23.22
N GLU A 231 3.87 -22.60 24.24
CA GLU A 231 3.86 -23.94 24.83
C GLU A 231 3.30 -25.00 23.86
N GLU A 232 2.20 -24.70 23.17
CA GLU A 232 1.58 -25.58 22.17
C GLU A 232 2.54 -25.87 21.00
N GLU A 233 3.29 -24.86 20.52
CA GLU A 233 4.27 -25.07 19.45
C GLU A 233 5.41 -26.01 19.88
N ILE A 234 5.91 -25.87 21.11
CA ILE A 234 7.00 -26.72 21.60
C ILE A 234 6.53 -28.17 21.79
N GLU A 235 5.32 -28.37 22.32
CA GLU A 235 4.72 -29.71 22.44
C GLU A 235 4.56 -30.37 21.06
N ALA A 236 4.09 -29.60 20.06
CA ALA A 236 3.99 -30.08 18.68
C ALA A 236 5.37 -30.43 18.08
N LEU A 237 6.40 -29.59 18.28
CA LEU A 237 7.75 -29.84 17.80
C LEU A 237 8.38 -31.08 18.46
N GLN A 238 8.15 -31.30 19.75
CA GLN A 238 8.61 -32.51 20.45
C GLN A 238 7.86 -33.77 20.01
N ALA A 239 6.58 -33.65 19.61
CA ALA A 239 5.82 -34.76 19.06
C ALA A 239 6.27 -35.14 17.64
N ILE A 240 6.62 -34.14 16.81
CA ILE A 240 7.08 -34.32 15.44
C ILE A 240 8.54 -34.80 15.39
N PHE A 241 9.41 -34.24 16.25
CA PHE A 241 10.86 -34.54 16.27
C PHE A 241 11.36 -34.93 17.68
N PRO A 242 10.91 -36.07 18.24
CA PRO A 242 11.15 -36.41 19.65
C PRO A 242 12.63 -36.57 20.01
N ASP A 243 13.47 -36.99 19.08
CA ASP A 243 14.91 -37.23 19.30
C ASP A 243 15.80 -36.04 18.86
N GLU A 244 15.21 -34.99 18.28
CA GLU A 244 15.95 -33.85 17.72
C GLU A 244 15.82 -32.56 18.54
N VAL A 245 14.78 -32.45 19.40
CA VAL A 245 14.52 -31.27 20.25
C VAL A 245 15.05 -31.47 21.67
N ASP A 246 15.92 -30.56 22.12
CA ASP A 246 16.57 -30.58 23.43
C ASP A 246 16.33 -29.24 24.17
N ILE A 247 15.35 -29.23 25.06
CA ILE A 247 14.91 -28.02 25.80
C ILE A 247 15.98 -27.62 26.82
N LYS A 248 16.44 -26.36 26.74
CA LYS A 248 17.43 -25.77 27.65
C LYS A 248 16.81 -24.93 28.74
N SER A 249 15.71 -24.25 28.42
CA SER A 249 14.90 -23.48 29.37
C SER A 249 13.45 -23.55 28.93
N SER A 250 12.57 -24.10 29.77
CA SER A 250 11.12 -24.10 29.56
C SER A 250 10.43 -22.86 30.14
N SER A 251 11.17 -21.98 30.82
CA SER A 251 10.70 -20.71 31.35
C SER A 251 11.21 -19.54 30.51
N PHE A 252 10.38 -18.49 30.33
CA PHE A 252 10.70 -17.34 29.48
C PHE A 252 12.03 -16.63 29.86
N PRO A 253 12.92 -16.32 28.88
CA PRO A 253 12.80 -16.66 27.47
C PRO A 253 12.97 -18.16 27.24
N ILE A 254 12.02 -18.76 26.51
CA ILE A 254 12.06 -20.18 26.19
C ILE A 254 13.22 -20.40 25.22
N ARG A 255 14.09 -21.39 25.53
CA ARG A 255 15.24 -21.74 24.71
C ARG A 255 15.37 -23.24 24.57
N TYR A 256 15.59 -23.69 23.35
CA TYR A 256 15.87 -25.09 23.06
C TYR A 256 16.81 -25.22 21.87
N HIS A 257 17.47 -26.37 21.79
CA HIS A 257 18.27 -26.73 20.64
C HIS A 257 17.48 -27.70 19.76
N MET A 258 17.55 -27.50 18.45
CA MET A 258 17.04 -28.45 17.48
C MET A 258 18.18 -28.97 16.62
N LYS A 259 18.44 -30.27 16.68
CA LYS A 259 19.38 -30.94 15.77
C LYS A 259 18.72 -31.05 14.40
N LEU A 260 19.52 -30.90 13.34
CA LEU A 260 19.06 -31.11 11.98
C LEU A 260 19.66 -32.42 11.48
N LEU A 261 18.81 -33.43 11.29
CA LEU A 261 19.19 -34.73 10.76
C LEU A 261 18.62 -34.93 9.34
N PRO A 262 19.36 -35.59 8.43
CA PRO A 262 18.87 -35.92 7.10
C PRO A 262 17.78 -36.99 7.16
N SER A 263 16.85 -36.93 6.21
CA SER A 263 15.72 -37.85 6.06
C SER A 263 16.16 -39.27 5.70
N GLU A 264 17.18 -39.39 4.83
CA GLU A 264 17.83 -40.64 4.37
C GLU A 264 19.33 -40.39 4.13
N GLU A 265 20.20 -41.42 4.26
CA GLU A 265 21.63 -41.31 3.95
C GLU A 265 21.88 -41.34 2.43
N GLU A 266 21.61 -40.24 1.73
CA GLU A 266 21.94 -40.10 0.31
C GLU A 266 23.28 -39.37 0.09
N GLU A 267 24.22 -40.02 -0.61
CA GLU A 267 25.47 -39.42 -1.04
C GLU A 267 25.24 -38.39 -2.16
N GLY A 268 25.66 -37.13 -1.96
CA GLY A 268 25.65 -36.08 -3.00
C GLY A 268 24.77 -34.86 -2.73
N THR A 269 24.09 -34.81 -1.58
CA THR A 269 23.27 -33.68 -1.13
C THR A 269 24.10 -32.55 -0.51
N ASN A 270 23.43 -31.44 -0.18
CA ASN A 270 24.03 -30.25 0.42
C ASN A 270 24.36 -30.41 1.93
N TRP A 271 24.01 -31.55 2.55
CA TRP A 271 24.28 -31.84 3.96
C TRP A 271 25.78 -31.84 4.30
N PRO A 272 26.21 -31.16 5.38
CA PRO A 272 27.59 -31.18 5.82
C PRO A 272 27.97 -32.47 6.54
N LYS A 273 29.28 -32.76 6.62
CA LYS A 273 29.80 -34.00 7.24
C LYS A 273 29.59 -34.10 8.75
N HIS A 274 29.53 -32.98 9.46
CA HIS A 274 29.21 -32.94 10.88
C HIS A 274 27.82 -32.33 11.12
N PRO A 275 27.10 -32.77 12.17
CA PRO A 275 25.73 -32.32 12.44
C PRO A 275 25.60 -30.80 12.61
N LEU A 276 24.45 -30.28 12.18
CA LEU A 276 24.05 -28.89 12.43
C LEU A 276 23.05 -28.85 13.58
N THR A 277 23.09 -27.78 14.39
CA THR A 277 22.13 -27.55 15.47
C THR A 277 21.69 -26.10 15.45
N LEU A 278 20.39 -25.86 15.50
CA LEU A 278 19.81 -24.54 15.70
C LEU A 278 19.59 -24.29 17.19
N ASP A 279 20.16 -23.21 17.70
CA ASP A 279 19.84 -22.64 19.00
C ASP A 279 18.74 -21.60 18.80
N ILE A 280 17.58 -21.85 19.41
CA ILE A 280 16.32 -21.14 19.16
C ILE A 280 15.89 -20.50 20.48
N THR A 281 15.67 -19.18 20.47
CA THR A 281 15.20 -18.42 21.63
C THR A 281 13.92 -17.67 21.28
N TYR A 282 12.87 -17.82 22.10
CA TYR A 282 11.62 -17.09 21.89
C TYR A 282 11.70 -15.71 22.58
N PRO A 283 11.57 -14.62 21.82
CA PRO A 283 11.34 -13.29 22.40
C PRO A 283 9.92 -13.20 22.99
N PHE A 284 9.67 -12.16 23.81
CA PHE A 284 8.47 -12.08 24.66
C PHE A 284 7.17 -11.88 23.87
N ASP A 285 7.29 -11.38 22.65
CA ASP A 285 6.22 -11.03 21.72
C ASP A 285 6.11 -12.02 20.56
N TYR A 286 6.84 -13.15 20.59
CA TYR A 286 6.69 -14.24 19.62
C TYR A 286 5.51 -15.15 20.00
N PRO A 287 4.66 -15.59 19.06
CA PRO A 287 4.75 -15.36 17.61
C PRO A 287 4.07 -14.09 17.09
N LEU A 288 3.51 -13.23 17.94
CA LEU A 288 2.61 -12.15 17.53
C LEU A 288 3.30 -11.03 16.72
N GLU A 289 4.43 -10.51 17.19
CA GLU A 289 5.08 -9.33 16.58
C GLU A 289 6.52 -9.57 16.14
N SER A 290 7.15 -10.62 16.65
CA SER A 290 8.54 -10.96 16.38
C SER A 290 8.67 -12.42 15.93
N ILE A 291 9.86 -12.76 15.42
CA ILE A 291 10.25 -14.14 15.08
C ILE A 291 11.20 -14.68 16.15
N PRO A 292 11.38 -16.00 16.24
CA PRO A 292 12.38 -16.58 17.13
C PRO A 292 13.79 -16.14 16.72
N ASP A 293 14.65 -15.98 17.71
CA ASP A 293 16.07 -15.77 17.48
C ASP A 293 16.74 -17.11 17.17
N PHE A 294 17.32 -17.21 15.98
CA PHE A 294 18.05 -18.40 15.54
C PHE A 294 19.55 -18.16 15.51
N LYS A 295 20.30 -19.13 16.02
CA LYS A 295 21.75 -19.23 15.88
C LYS A 295 22.14 -20.63 15.43
N LEU A 296 22.98 -20.71 14.40
CA LEU A 296 23.52 -22.00 13.96
C LEU A 296 24.77 -22.36 14.77
N ILE A 297 24.78 -23.55 15.35
CA ILE A 297 25.90 -24.16 16.06
C ILE A 297 26.35 -25.40 15.26
N HIS A 298 27.64 -25.48 14.95
CA HIS A 298 28.22 -26.64 14.27
C HIS A 298 29.72 -26.76 14.52
N GLU A 299 30.25 -27.97 14.31
CA GLU A 299 31.70 -28.27 14.41
C GLU A 299 32.38 -28.31 13.03
N ASN A 300 31.63 -28.11 11.94
CA ASN A 300 32.18 -28.07 10.59
C ASN A 300 33.18 -26.92 10.44
N ASN A 301 34.33 -27.19 9.84
CA ASN A 301 35.31 -26.16 9.53
C ASN A 301 34.91 -25.34 8.29
N VAL A 302 35.58 -24.21 8.06
CA VAL A 302 35.27 -23.27 6.96
C VAL A 302 35.34 -23.90 5.57
N TYR A 303 36.13 -24.98 5.40
CA TYR A 303 36.22 -25.70 4.12
C TYR A 303 35.08 -26.72 3.92
N GLN A 304 34.47 -27.19 5.00
CA GLN A 304 33.35 -28.14 4.98
C GLN A 304 31.99 -27.42 4.99
N PHE A 305 31.90 -26.28 5.68
CA PHE A 305 30.70 -25.44 5.75
C PHE A 305 31.08 -23.95 5.80
N PRO A 306 31.26 -23.31 4.62
CA PRO A 306 31.77 -21.94 4.52
C PRO A 306 30.74 -20.88 4.96
N SER A 307 31.24 -19.69 5.32
CA SER A 307 30.42 -18.60 5.87
C SER A 307 29.30 -18.13 4.93
N ASN A 308 29.48 -18.20 3.62
CA ASN A 308 28.44 -17.90 2.64
C ASN A 308 27.27 -18.90 2.71
N ARG A 309 27.54 -20.20 2.98
CA ARG A 309 26.49 -21.22 3.20
C ARG A 309 25.79 -20.99 4.54
N VAL A 310 26.51 -20.60 5.60
CA VAL A 310 25.90 -20.21 6.89
C VAL A 310 24.96 -19.02 6.70
N VAL A 311 25.41 -17.96 6.03
CA VAL A 311 24.58 -16.77 5.75
C VAL A 311 23.35 -17.13 4.91
N LYS A 312 23.52 -18.00 3.90
CA LYS A 312 22.42 -18.43 3.04
C LYS A 312 21.39 -19.29 3.77
N LEU A 313 21.83 -20.24 4.60
CA LEU A 313 20.96 -21.11 5.40
C LEU A 313 20.20 -20.30 6.46
N MET A 314 20.89 -19.40 7.17
CA MET A 314 20.25 -18.50 8.14
C MET A 314 19.29 -17.51 7.48
N LYS A 315 19.56 -17.11 6.23
CA LYS A 315 18.64 -16.29 5.45
C LYS A 315 17.38 -17.06 5.06
N ILE A 316 17.50 -18.29 4.56
CA ILE A 316 16.35 -19.15 4.21
C ILE A 316 15.47 -19.39 5.46
N LEU A 317 16.10 -19.71 6.59
CA LEU A 317 15.43 -19.90 7.87
C LEU A 317 14.66 -18.64 8.30
N LYS A 318 15.32 -17.48 8.29
CA LYS A 318 14.72 -16.21 8.71
C LYS A 318 13.63 -15.73 7.75
N ASP A 319 13.81 -15.92 6.45
CA ASP A 319 12.81 -15.54 5.44
C ASP A 319 11.54 -16.38 5.65
N ALA A 320 11.66 -17.70 5.86
CA ALA A 320 10.52 -18.60 6.09
C ALA A 320 9.71 -18.26 7.37
N VAL A 321 10.38 -17.97 8.49
CA VAL A 321 9.70 -17.64 9.77
C VAL A 321 9.15 -16.21 9.80
N THR A 322 9.73 -15.27 9.04
CA THR A 322 9.28 -13.87 8.96
C THR A 322 7.96 -13.73 8.19
N GLU A 323 7.71 -14.63 7.24
CA GLU A 323 6.47 -14.67 6.48
C GLU A 323 5.25 -15.10 7.32
N GLU A 324 5.50 -15.68 8.49
CA GLU A 324 4.48 -16.22 9.40
C GLU A 324 4.39 -15.47 10.75
N ILE A 325 4.92 -14.24 10.85
CA ILE A 325 4.72 -13.37 12.02
C ILE A 325 3.22 -13.22 12.29
N GLY A 326 2.81 -13.57 13.51
CA GLY A 326 1.43 -13.72 13.97
C GLY A 326 1.04 -15.16 14.29
N MET A 327 1.85 -16.16 13.92
CA MET A 327 1.60 -17.60 14.15
C MET A 327 2.90 -18.34 14.53
N PRO A 328 2.82 -19.46 15.28
CA PRO A 328 4.01 -20.25 15.57
C PRO A 328 4.61 -20.81 14.26
N SER A 329 5.89 -20.51 13.99
CA SER A 329 6.52 -20.62 12.67
C SER A 329 7.85 -21.38 12.63
N VAL A 330 8.34 -21.91 13.76
CA VAL A 330 9.64 -22.62 13.82
C VAL A 330 9.64 -23.83 12.90
N LEU A 331 8.53 -24.57 12.84
CA LEU A 331 8.39 -25.75 11.99
C LEU A 331 8.62 -25.43 10.50
N SER A 332 8.02 -24.34 10.02
CA SER A 332 8.18 -23.84 8.65
C SER A 332 9.63 -23.47 8.33
N GLY A 333 10.30 -22.82 9.29
CA GLY A 333 11.73 -22.52 9.19
C GLY A 333 12.62 -23.76 9.10
N VAL A 334 12.32 -24.79 9.89
CA VAL A 334 13.10 -26.04 9.93
C VAL A 334 12.96 -26.81 8.63
N TYR A 335 11.74 -26.93 8.09
CA TYR A 335 11.52 -27.56 6.78
C TYR A 335 12.22 -26.81 5.64
N ALA A 336 12.12 -25.47 5.60
CA ALA A 336 12.78 -24.67 4.57
C ALA A 336 14.32 -24.86 4.57
N VAL A 337 14.92 -25.04 5.75
CA VAL A 337 16.35 -25.36 5.87
C VAL A 337 16.67 -26.78 5.41
N ARG A 338 15.84 -27.77 5.76
CA ARG A 338 16.03 -29.17 5.34
C ARG A 338 15.90 -29.33 3.83
N ASP A 339 14.87 -28.73 3.23
CA ASP A 339 14.65 -28.74 1.79
C ASP A 339 15.87 -28.20 1.02
N TYR A 340 16.49 -27.14 1.53
CA TYR A 340 17.72 -26.61 0.94
C TYR A 340 18.92 -27.56 1.07
N LEU A 341 19.03 -28.27 2.19
CA LEU A 341 20.12 -29.22 2.45
C LEU A 341 19.94 -30.53 1.68
N ASP A 342 18.72 -30.91 1.33
CA ASP A 342 18.41 -32.09 0.51
C ASP A 342 18.72 -31.88 -0.99
N LEU A 343 18.97 -30.63 -1.44
CA LEU A 343 19.35 -30.35 -2.83
C LEU A 343 20.75 -30.91 -3.20
N PRO A 344 21.03 -31.24 -4.48
CA PRO A 344 22.35 -31.70 -4.94
C PRO A 344 23.45 -30.62 -4.81
N ALA A 345 24.68 -31.03 -4.49
CA ALA A 345 25.79 -30.13 -4.15
C ALA A 345 26.45 -29.35 -5.32
N THR A 346 25.94 -29.44 -6.56
CA THR A 346 26.64 -28.93 -7.76
C THR A 346 26.26 -27.53 -8.23
N ASP A 347 25.17 -26.94 -7.73
CA ASP A 347 24.89 -25.53 -8.00
C ASP A 347 25.53 -24.70 -6.91
N LEU A 348 26.41 -23.75 -7.30
CA LEU A 348 26.93 -22.59 -6.57
C LEU A 348 28.47 -22.55 -6.55
N ASP A 349 29.06 -22.03 -7.63
CA ASP A 349 30.16 -21.06 -7.62
C ASP A 349 30.63 -20.79 -9.07
N GLU A 350 30.28 -19.63 -9.68
CA GLU A 350 31.09 -18.88 -10.68
C GLU A 350 30.30 -17.81 -11.45
N VAL A 351 30.84 -16.57 -11.54
CA VAL A 351 30.79 -15.59 -12.68
C VAL A 351 31.94 -14.54 -12.46
N PRO A 352 32.62 -13.89 -13.46
CA PRO A 352 32.67 -14.02 -14.94
C PRO A 352 34.09 -14.04 -15.59
N ALA A 353 34.22 -14.57 -16.83
CA ALA A 353 35.10 -14.00 -17.87
C ALA A 353 34.76 -14.47 -19.32
N GLN A 354 34.81 -13.51 -20.24
CA GLN A 354 34.79 -13.50 -21.72
C GLN A 354 34.89 -14.80 -22.55
N GLY A 355 34.14 -14.82 -23.67
CA GLY A 355 34.65 -15.33 -24.97
C GLY A 355 33.85 -16.44 -25.67
N VAL A 356 33.09 -16.04 -26.70
CA VAL A 356 32.74 -16.75 -27.96
C VAL A 356 32.88 -18.29 -28.01
N GLU A 357 31.77 -19.02 -28.21
CA GLU A 357 31.46 -19.77 -29.45
C GLU A 357 30.11 -20.49 -29.37
N SER A 358 29.39 -20.46 -30.50
CA SER A 358 28.20 -21.24 -30.81
C SER A 358 28.53 -22.73 -30.92
N LYS A 359 27.61 -23.61 -30.48
CA LYS A 359 27.14 -24.77 -31.26
C LYS A 359 26.00 -25.54 -30.58
N ASP A 360 25.00 -25.82 -31.40
CA ASP A 360 24.19 -27.03 -31.50
C ASP A 360 23.28 -27.47 -30.34
N VAL A 361 21.99 -27.24 -30.57
CA VAL A 361 20.85 -27.94 -29.97
C VAL A 361 20.83 -29.39 -30.47
N PRO A 362 20.56 -30.35 -29.57
CA PRO A 362 19.72 -31.47 -29.95
C PRO A 362 18.54 -31.64 -28.98
N THR A 363 17.35 -31.53 -29.55
CA THR A 363 16.13 -32.23 -29.14
C THR A 363 16.39 -33.69 -28.78
N SER A 364 15.94 -34.15 -27.61
CA SER A 364 15.31 -35.47 -27.46
C SER A 364 14.71 -35.70 -26.06
N THR A 365 13.41 -35.97 -26.06
CA THR A 365 12.71 -37.01 -25.27
C THR A 365 12.85 -37.01 -23.75
N LEU A 366 11.78 -36.56 -23.08
CA LEU A 366 11.40 -36.99 -21.74
C LEU A 366 11.13 -38.50 -21.75
N PRO A 367 11.66 -39.31 -20.82
CA PRO A 367 11.16 -40.65 -20.61
C PRO A 367 9.95 -40.60 -19.69
N GLU A 368 8.86 -41.22 -20.16
CA GLU A 368 7.81 -41.78 -19.33
C GLU A 368 8.44 -42.67 -18.26
N ASN A 369 7.98 -42.53 -17.01
CA ASN A 369 7.98 -43.62 -16.04
C ASN A 369 6.77 -43.44 -15.14
N ASP A 370 5.72 -44.19 -15.46
CA ASP A 370 4.74 -44.69 -14.52
C ASP A 370 5.44 -45.56 -13.47
N SER A 371 5.22 -45.26 -12.19
CA SER A 371 4.94 -46.28 -11.19
C SER A 371 4.37 -45.62 -9.94
N ASP A 372 3.10 -45.94 -9.68
CA ASP A 372 2.28 -45.53 -8.55
C ASP A 372 2.96 -45.69 -7.19
N GLN A 373 2.79 -44.69 -6.32
CA GLN A 373 2.42 -44.90 -4.92
C GLN A 373 1.44 -43.82 -4.45
N ASP A 374 0.19 -44.27 -4.22
CA ASP A 374 -0.89 -43.56 -3.54
C ASP A 374 -0.45 -43.01 -2.18
N THR A 375 -0.56 -41.70 -1.99
CA THR A 375 -0.94 -41.10 -0.71
C THR A 375 -1.96 -39.96 -0.95
N SER A 376 -3.21 -40.24 -0.57
CA SER A 376 -4.40 -39.37 -0.46
C SER A 376 -4.30 -37.90 -0.89
N SER A 377 -4.91 -37.61 -2.05
CA SER A 377 -5.13 -36.30 -2.68
C SER A 377 -6.18 -35.42 -1.98
N ALA A 378 -5.91 -34.12 -1.84
CA ALA A 378 -6.86 -33.11 -1.35
C ALA A 378 -7.21 -32.02 -2.40
N GLY A 379 -7.02 -32.30 -3.70
CA GLY A 379 -7.21 -31.35 -4.81
C GLY A 379 -8.04 -31.91 -5.98
N PRO A 380 -8.46 -31.07 -6.94
CA PRO A 380 -9.15 -31.52 -8.15
C PRO A 380 -8.27 -32.46 -8.99
N HIS A 381 -8.88 -33.20 -9.91
CA HIS A 381 -8.12 -34.10 -10.80
C HIS A 381 -7.11 -33.31 -11.65
N ARG A 382 -5.89 -33.82 -11.78
CA ARG A 382 -4.81 -33.16 -12.52
C ARG A 382 -5.17 -33.01 -13.99
N ALA A 383 -4.94 -31.83 -14.57
CA ALA A 383 -5.17 -31.56 -15.99
C ALA A 383 -3.85 -31.23 -16.72
N SER A 384 -3.84 -31.37 -18.05
CA SER A 384 -2.69 -30.93 -18.84
C SER A 384 -2.61 -29.40 -18.90
N HIS A 385 -1.42 -28.84 -19.11
CA HIS A 385 -1.27 -27.39 -19.27
C HIS A 385 -2.09 -26.85 -20.46
N GLU A 386 -2.24 -27.65 -21.52
CA GLU A 386 -3.05 -27.28 -22.69
C GLU A 386 -4.54 -27.20 -22.32
N ASP A 387 -5.04 -28.16 -21.55
CA ASP A 387 -6.43 -28.17 -21.07
C ASP A 387 -6.71 -27.01 -20.12
N ILE A 388 -5.76 -26.65 -19.25
CA ILE A 388 -5.88 -25.49 -18.37
C ILE A 388 -5.99 -24.20 -19.17
N GLN A 389 -5.10 -23.97 -20.15
CA GLN A 389 -5.16 -22.76 -20.99
C GLN A 389 -6.47 -22.69 -21.78
N LYS A 390 -6.93 -23.83 -22.31
CA LYS A 390 -8.22 -23.95 -22.97
C LYS A 390 -9.39 -23.63 -22.02
N GLY A 391 -9.38 -24.18 -20.81
CA GLY A 391 -10.38 -23.92 -19.78
C GLY A 391 -10.44 -22.44 -19.40
N ILE A 392 -9.28 -21.77 -19.24
CA ILE A 392 -9.21 -20.32 -19.01
C ILE A 392 -9.91 -19.59 -20.16
N GLN A 393 -9.54 -19.85 -21.42
CA GLN A 393 -10.13 -19.16 -22.56
C GLN A 393 -11.65 -19.37 -22.66
N GLU A 394 -12.12 -20.61 -22.48
CA GLU A 394 -13.55 -20.93 -22.51
C GLU A 394 -14.33 -20.17 -21.43
N GLY A 395 -13.78 -20.04 -20.21
CA GLY A 395 -14.40 -19.25 -19.15
C GLY A 395 -14.57 -17.78 -19.55
N LEU A 396 -13.65 -17.22 -20.31
CA LEU A 396 -13.74 -15.83 -20.80
C LEU A 396 -14.79 -15.67 -21.87
N ASP A 397 -14.88 -16.63 -22.79
CA ASP A 397 -15.89 -16.64 -23.83
C ASP A 397 -17.30 -16.69 -23.21
N ILE A 398 -17.48 -17.50 -22.16
CA ILE A 398 -18.74 -17.55 -21.40
C ILE A 398 -19.02 -16.21 -20.73
N ALA A 399 -18.01 -15.58 -20.11
CA ALA A 399 -18.15 -14.29 -19.45
C ALA A 399 -18.61 -13.21 -20.43
N GLU A 400 -18.00 -13.16 -21.62
CA GLU A 400 -18.36 -12.22 -22.68
C GLU A 400 -19.80 -12.44 -23.15
N GLN A 401 -20.20 -13.69 -23.39
CA GLN A 401 -21.59 -14.01 -23.75
C GLN A 401 -22.58 -13.60 -22.66
N LEU A 402 -22.26 -13.82 -21.39
CA LEU A 402 -23.11 -13.46 -20.25
C LEU A 402 -23.27 -11.93 -20.14
N LEU A 403 -22.19 -11.18 -20.35
CA LEU A 403 -22.20 -9.72 -20.38
C LEU A 403 -23.01 -9.19 -21.58
N MET A 404 -22.81 -9.73 -22.79
CA MET A 404 -23.59 -9.34 -23.98
C MET A 404 -25.08 -9.68 -23.89
N ARG A 405 -25.44 -10.85 -23.33
CA ARG A 405 -26.84 -11.25 -23.09
C ARG A 405 -27.52 -10.32 -22.09
N SER A 406 -26.79 -9.78 -21.11
CA SER A 406 -27.31 -8.80 -20.15
C SER A 406 -27.64 -7.45 -20.81
N ASP A 407 -26.85 -7.01 -21.80
CA ASP A 407 -27.16 -5.80 -22.58
C ASP A 407 -28.33 -5.97 -23.55
N LYS A 408 -28.58 -7.19 -24.06
CA LYS A 408 -29.79 -7.48 -24.85
C LYS A 408 -31.06 -7.55 -23.99
N ARG A 409 -31.00 -8.09 -22.76
CA ARG A 409 -32.14 -8.08 -21.81
C ARG A 409 -32.43 -6.69 -21.23
N LYS A 410 -31.47 -5.76 -21.19
CA LYS A 410 -31.78 -4.33 -20.93
C LYS A 410 -32.81 -3.75 -21.91
N ALA A 411 -32.99 -4.36 -23.09
CA ALA A 411 -34.02 -3.98 -24.05
C ALA A 411 -35.37 -4.72 -23.83
N GLN A 412 -35.40 -5.82 -23.09
CA GLN A 412 -36.58 -6.68 -22.90
C GLN A 412 -36.50 -7.41 -21.54
N SER A 413 -37.43 -7.12 -20.63
CA SER A 413 -37.70 -7.74 -19.30
C SER A 413 -36.90 -7.24 -18.09
N GLU A 414 -37.61 -6.49 -17.23
CA GLU A 414 -37.25 -6.12 -15.86
C GLU A 414 -37.83 -7.16 -14.89
N GLU A 415 -37.19 -8.31 -14.70
CA GLU A 415 -37.57 -9.21 -13.60
C GLU A 415 -36.36 -9.81 -12.89
N GLY A 416 -36.35 -9.61 -11.56
CA GLY A 416 -35.84 -10.54 -10.57
C GLY A 416 -34.33 -10.61 -10.36
N LEU A 417 -33.83 -9.96 -9.30
CA LEU A 417 -32.98 -10.57 -8.26
C LEU A 417 -32.57 -9.48 -7.25
N SER A 418 -33.08 -9.63 -6.02
CA SER A 418 -32.77 -8.83 -4.84
C SER A 418 -32.17 -9.75 -3.80
N MET A 419 -31.02 -9.37 -3.23
CA MET A 419 -30.72 -9.40 -1.79
C MET A 419 -29.26 -8.95 -1.58
N ASP A 420 -29.09 -7.76 -1.02
CA ASP A 420 -27.96 -7.48 -0.13
C ASP A 420 -28.29 -6.32 0.82
N LYS A 421 -27.72 -6.36 2.03
CA LYS A 421 -27.90 -5.35 3.09
C LYS A 421 -26.86 -4.25 2.94
N GLY A 422 -27.07 -3.31 2.03
CA GLY A 422 -26.17 -2.19 1.80
C GLY A 422 -26.78 -0.84 2.16
N GLY A 423 -26.88 -0.51 3.45
CA GLY A 423 -27.39 0.80 3.88
C GLY A 423 -26.40 1.98 3.68
N ALA A 424 -25.19 1.75 3.19
CA ALA A 424 -24.18 2.78 2.99
C ALA A 424 -24.19 3.32 1.55
N PHE A 425 -23.71 4.56 1.36
CA PHE A 425 -23.42 5.08 0.03
C PHE A 425 -22.46 4.14 -0.70
N TRP A 426 -22.76 3.82 -1.95
CA TRP A 426 -21.84 3.06 -2.77
C TRP A 426 -20.74 3.96 -3.31
N ASN A 427 -19.50 3.70 -2.87
CA ASN A 427 -18.32 4.30 -3.47
C ASN A 427 -17.96 3.46 -4.70
N TYR A 428 -18.17 4.02 -5.88
CA TYR A 428 -17.69 3.42 -7.12
C TYR A 428 -16.15 3.48 -7.11
N THR A 429 -15.49 2.33 -7.09
CA THR A 429 -14.02 2.24 -7.01
C THR A 429 -13.44 1.72 -8.30
N ILE A 430 -12.45 2.43 -8.85
CA ILE A 430 -11.61 1.98 -9.96
C ILE A 430 -10.23 1.61 -9.41
N GLY A 431 -9.79 0.37 -9.63
CA GLY A 431 -8.45 -0.09 -9.25
C GLY A 431 -7.46 0.02 -10.42
N LEU A 432 -6.29 0.60 -10.20
CA LEU A 432 -5.20 0.64 -11.18
C LEU A 432 -4.27 -0.55 -10.97
N VAL A 433 -4.01 -1.30 -12.03
CA VAL A 433 -3.10 -2.48 -12.04
C VAL A 433 -2.09 -2.39 -13.19
N GLY A 434 -1.01 -3.17 -13.09
CA GLY A 434 0.08 -3.20 -14.06
C GLY A 434 1.46 -3.08 -13.40
N LYS A 435 2.51 -3.25 -14.21
CA LYS A 435 3.91 -3.27 -13.73
C LYS A 435 4.36 -1.97 -13.06
N PRO A 436 5.36 -1.99 -12.15
CA PRO A 436 5.88 -0.80 -11.47
C PRO A 436 6.15 0.41 -12.37
N SER A 437 6.77 0.21 -13.55
CA SER A 437 7.15 1.29 -14.48
C SER A 437 6.19 1.55 -15.65
N ALA A 438 5.00 0.94 -15.65
CA ALA A 438 3.98 1.19 -16.68
C ALA A 438 3.38 2.61 -16.60
N GLY A 439 3.58 3.32 -15.48
CA GLY A 439 3.12 4.69 -15.27
C GLY A 439 1.82 4.82 -14.47
N LYS A 440 1.43 3.79 -13.70
CA LYS A 440 0.24 3.79 -12.83
C LYS A 440 0.14 5.01 -11.91
N SER A 441 1.19 5.30 -11.14
CA SER A 441 1.16 6.46 -10.24
C SER A 441 1.17 7.80 -10.99
N THR A 442 1.64 7.83 -12.25
CA THR A 442 1.50 9.02 -13.11
C THR A 442 0.05 9.20 -13.56
N PHE A 443 -0.61 8.12 -13.99
CA PHE A 443 -2.04 8.10 -14.31
C PHE A 443 -2.87 8.51 -13.09
N PHE A 444 -2.61 7.91 -11.92
CA PHE A 444 -3.25 8.25 -10.66
C PHE A 444 -3.10 9.73 -10.34
N ASN A 445 -1.89 10.27 -10.44
CA ASN A 445 -1.65 11.69 -10.18
C ASN A 445 -2.36 12.60 -11.19
N ALA A 446 -2.38 12.25 -12.49
CA ALA A 446 -3.14 13.01 -13.48
C ALA A 446 -4.65 13.03 -13.16
N ALA A 447 -5.21 11.87 -12.80
CA ALA A 447 -6.63 11.72 -12.48
C ALA A 447 -7.03 12.35 -11.13
N SER A 448 -6.14 12.33 -10.13
CA SER A 448 -6.42 12.74 -8.74
C SER A 448 -5.87 14.12 -8.35
N ALA A 449 -5.08 14.78 -9.22
CA ALA A 449 -4.40 16.05 -8.93
C ALA A 449 -5.34 17.15 -8.40
N PHE A 450 -6.62 17.05 -8.74
CA PHE A 450 -7.66 18.01 -8.37
C PHE A 450 -8.16 17.90 -6.93
N SER A 451 -8.05 16.74 -6.30
CA SER A 451 -8.58 16.48 -4.96
C SER A 451 -7.61 16.89 -3.84
N LYS A 452 -6.34 17.18 -4.16
CA LYS A 452 -5.27 17.50 -3.18
C LYS A 452 -5.32 18.90 -2.60
N GLN A 453 -6.15 19.81 -3.15
CA GLN A 453 -6.05 21.24 -2.85
C GLN A 453 -6.80 21.70 -1.58
N ARG A 454 -7.66 20.86 -0.98
CA ARG A 454 -8.45 21.19 0.23
C ARG A 454 -7.86 20.72 1.57
N GLY A 455 -6.70 20.05 1.56
CA GLY A 455 -6.05 19.53 2.77
C GLY A 455 -5.05 20.48 3.44
N ALA A 456 -4.95 21.74 3.02
CA ALA A 456 -3.91 22.69 3.48
C ALA A 456 -4.44 23.83 4.37
N THR A 457 -5.58 23.65 5.05
CA THR A 457 -6.07 24.59 6.06
C THR A 457 -6.19 23.90 7.42
N GLU A 458 -5.58 24.53 8.42
CA GLU A 458 -5.56 24.10 9.82
C GLU A 458 -6.99 23.88 10.36
N GLY A 459 -7.27 22.70 10.93
CA GLY A 459 -8.45 22.48 11.79
C GLY A 459 -9.65 21.71 11.22
N ALA A 460 -9.48 20.70 10.36
CA ALA A 460 -10.62 19.83 9.98
C ALA A 460 -10.99 18.84 11.10
N SER A 461 -12.11 19.11 11.78
CA SER A 461 -12.73 18.27 12.82
C SER A 461 -13.78 17.29 12.27
N GLU A 462 -13.86 16.15 12.95
CA GLU A 462 -14.99 15.21 13.17
C GLU A 462 -15.88 14.66 12.04
N TRP A 463 -15.80 15.10 10.78
CA TRP A 463 -16.44 14.38 9.66
C TRP A 463 -15.44 14.12 8.52
N GLY A 464 -14.62 13.07 8.69
CA GLY A 464 -14.15 12.21 7.59
C GLY A 464 -13.22 12.80 6.51
N GLY A 465 -12.56 13.93 6.76
CA GLY A 465 -11.51 14.45 5.88
C GLY A 465 -10.15 13.85 6.20
N ALA A 466 -9.90 12.59 5.82
CA ALA A 466 -8.56 12.05 5.86
C ALA A 466 -7.66 12.90 4.95
N SER A 467 -6.66 13.53 5.56
CA SER A 467 -5.58 14.26 4.89
C SER A 467 -4.83 13.30 3.95
N MET A 468 -5.26 13.24 2.69
CA MET A 468 -4.67 12.36 1.69
C MET A 468 -3.61 13.12 0.89
N ALA A 469 -2.47 13.33 1.55
CA ALA A 469 -1.24 13.73 0.89
C ALA A 469 -0.74 12.55 0.05
N ALA A 470 -0.61 12.74 -1.26
CA ALA A 470 0.12 11.78 -2.08
C ALA A 470 1.60 11.85 -1.72
N HIS A 471 2.12 10.79 -1.10
CA HIS A 471 3.56 10.60 -1.02
C HIS A 471 4.06 10.04 -2.36
N PRO A 472 5.07 10.66 -2.99
CA PRO A 472 5.71 10.09 -4.17
C PRO A 472 6.51 8.84 -3.76
N PHE A 473 6.28 7.73 -4.46
CA PHE A 473 7.13 6.54 -4.54
C PHE A 473 7.45 5.82 -3.22
N THR A 474 6.48 5.02 -2.74
CA THR A 474 6.61 3.62 -2.22
C THR A 474 5.32 3.29 -1.49
N THR A 475 4.39 2.53 -2.07
CA THR A 475 3.09 2.24 -1.45
C THR A 475 3.03 0.82 -0.89
N ILE A 476 3.13 0.71 0.44
CA ILE A 476 2.82 -0.51 1.21
C ILE A 476 1.29 -0.65 1.41
N ASP A 477 0.56 0.47 1.36
CA ASP A 477 -0.90 0.54 1.28
C ASP A 477 -1.30 1.26 -0.03
N PRO A 478 -2.45 0.96 -0.65
CA PRO A 478 -2.82 1.51 -1.95
C PRO A 478 -3.06 3.03 -1.87
N ASN A 479 -2.57 3.82 -2.85
CA ASN A 479 -2.93 5.25 -2.86
C ASN A 479 -4.39 5.37 -3.27
N ILE A 480 -5.22 5.92 -2.40
CA ILE A 480 -6.62 6.18 -2.71
C ILE A 480 -6.77 7.68 -3.05
N GLY A 481 -7.63 8.01 -4.00
CA GLY A 481 -7.93 9.38 -4.37
C GLY A 481 -9.30 9.49 -5.03
N TYR A 482 -9.83 10.70 -5.15
CA TYR A 482 -11.06 10.94 -5.92
C TYR A 482 -10.72 11.53 -7.28
N CYS A 483 -11.44 11.09 -8.31
CA CYS A 483 -11.46 11.72 -9.63
C CYS A 483 -12.91 11.99 -10.06
N LEU A 484 -13.13 12.92 -11.00
CA LEU A 484 -14.45 13.15 -11.58
C LEU A 484 -14.49 12.66 -13.02
N VAL A 485 -15.58 11.97 -13.37
CA VAL A 485 -15.77 11.39 -14.70
C VAL A 485 -17.16 11.75 -15.23
N PRO A 486 -17.32 12.01 -16.55
CA PRO A 486 -18.62 12.19 -17.16
C PRO A 486 -19.53 11.01 -16.86
N ALA A 487 -20.74 11.32 -16.40
CA ALA A 487 -21.81 10.36 -16.28
C ALA A 487 -22.07 9.71 -17.65
N PRO A 488 -22.28 8.38 -17.70
CA PRO A 488 -22.62 7.69 -18.93
C PRO A 488 -23.79 8.37 -19.65
N LYS A 489 -23.72 8.49 -20.97
CA LYS A 489 -24.73 9.19 -21.75
C LYS A 489 -26.10 8.51 -21.58
N GLY A 490 -27.13 9.28 -21.20
CA GLY A 490 -28.47 8.78 -20.98
C GLY A 490 -28.73 8.29 -19.55
N SER A 491 -27.72 8.25 -18.68
CA SER A 491 -27.89 7.91 -17.26
C SER A 491 -28.60 9.02 -16.48
N CYS A 492 -28.38 10.28 -16.85
CA CYS A 492 -29.01 11.42 -16.21
C CYS A 492 -30.36 11.75 -16.89
N PRO A 493 -31.43 12.07 -16.13
CA PRO A 493 -32.72 12.47 -16.70
C PRO A 493 -32.63 13.77 -17.49
N GLU A 494 -31.59 14.57 -17.24
CA GLU A 494 -31.34 15.83 -17.93
C GLU A 494 -30.78 15.67 -19.35
N ASP A 495 -30.23 14.50 -19.69
CA ASP A 495 -29.70 14.21 -21.03
C ASP A 495 -30.80 14.19 -22.10
N GLU A 496 -32.05 14.01 -21.68
CA GLU A 496 -33.23 13.89 -22.55
C GLU A 496 -33.92 15.23 -22.85
N MET A 497 -33.49 16.33 -22.20
CA MET A 497 -34.14 17.65 -22.33
C MET A 497 -33.55 18.56 -23.43
N GLY A 498 -32.61 18.06 -24.24
CA GLY A 498 -31.98 18.86 -25.31
C GLY A 498 -31.10 20.02 -24.80
N ALA A 499 -30.84 21.02 -25.65
CA ALA A 499 -29.83 22.09 -25.45
C ALA A 499 -30.07 23.06 -24.26
N SER A 500 -31.10 22.86 -23.42
CA SER A 500 -31.29 23.59 -22.15
C SER A 500 -30.41 23.04 -21.01
N LYS A 501 -29.20 22.57 -21.34
CA LYS A 501 -28.26 21.88 -20.42
C LYS A 501 -27.78 22.74 -19.26
N SER A 502 -27.92 24.07 -19.36
CA SER A 502 -27.36 25.05 -18.43
C SER A 502 -28.27 25.46 -17.27
N SER A 503 -29.53 25.03 -17.24
CA SER A 503 -30.49 25.45 -16.21
C SER A 503 -30.48 24.60 -14.93
N PHE A 504 -29.87 23.40 -14.97
CA PHE A 504 -29.79 22.48 -13.83
C PHE A 504 -28.36 22.38 -13.30
N GLY A 505 -28.18 22.86 -12.07
CA GLY A 505 -26.89 22.86 -11.38
C GLY A 505 -26.38 21.44 -11.10
N SER A 506 -25.07 21.30 -11.18
CA SER A 506 -24.32 20.10 -10.79
C SER A 506 -23.22 20.50 -9.84
N THR A 507 -23.20 19.86 -8.67
CA THR A 507 -22.19 20.06 -7.62
C THR A 507 -20.76 19.78 -8.10
N HIS A 508 -20.63 18.86 -9.04
CA HIS A 508 -19.33 18.44 -9.60
C HIS A 508 -19.05 19.07 -10.97
N GLY A 509 -19.96 19.92 -11.48
CA GLY A 509 -19.83 20.57 -12.78
C GLY A 509 -20.25 19.65 -13.95
N ARG A 510 -19.93 20.12 -15.16
CA ARG A 510 -20.19 19.42 -16.42
C ARG A 510 -18.96 19.51 -17.35
N ASP A 511 -18.78 18.50 -18.18
CA ASP A 511 -17.76 18.52 -19.23
C ASP A 511 -18.15 19.47 -20.40
N SER A 512 -17.29 19.54 -21.42
CA SER A 512 -17.51 20.35 -22.62
C SER A 512 -18.68 19.91 -23.49
N ASN A 513 -19.15 18.66 -23.33
CA ASN A 513 -20.35 18.14 -23.98
C ASN A 513 -21.62 18.40 -23.14
N GLY A 514 -21.49 19.01 -21.96
CA GLY A 514 -22.55 19.27 -21.01
C GLY A 514 -23.00 18.04 -20.21
N GLN A 515 -22.22 16.95 -20.23
CA GLN A 515 -22.44 15.77 -19.39
C GLN A 515 -22.05 16.09 -17.95
N ARG A 516 -22.90 15.67 -17.01
CA ARG A 516 -22.63 15.80 -15.57
C ARG A 516 -21.38 15.04 -15.19
N LEU A 517 -20.54 15.63 -14.35
CA LEU A 517 -19.42 14.92 -13.73
C LEU A 517 -19.90 14.22 -12.45
N ILE A 518 -19.41 13.00 -12.20
CA ILE A 518 -19.67 12.23 -10.98
C ILE A 518 -18.35 11.89 -10.28
N PRO A 519 -18.30 11.93 -8.93
CA PRO A 519 -17.12 11.56 -8.17
C PRO A 519 -16.95 10.04 -8.11
N ILE A 520 -15.73 9.59 -8.34
CA ILE A 520 -15.34 8.18 -8.38
C ILE A 520 -14.08 8.00 -7.52
N LEU A 521 -14.02 6.91 -6.77
CA LEU A 521 -12.84 6.53 -6.01
C LEU A 521 -11.84 5.85 -6.96
N LEU A 522 -10.59 6.28 -6.91
CA LEU A 522 -9.48 5.73 -7.67
C LEU A 522 -8.47 5.14 -6.68
N LYS A 523 -8.02 3.92 -6.94
CA LYS A 523 -7.10 3.16 -6.08
C LYS A 523 -5.87 2.77 -6.90
N ASP A 524 -4.71 3.33 -6.61
CA ASP A 524 -3.41 2.94 -7.19
C ASP A 524 -2.79 1.85 -6.33
N VAL A 525 -2.97 0.61 -6.76
CA VAL A 525 -2.36 -0.55 -6.13
C VAL A 525 -0.90 -0.64 -6.56
N ALA A 526 -0.03 -1.12 -5.65
CA ALA A 526 1.38 -1.30 -5.96
C ALA A 526 1.57 -2.14 -7.23
N GLY A 527 2.70 -1.92 -7.92
CA GLY A 527 2.98 -2.67 -9.14
C GLY A 527 3.07 -4.17 -8.88
N LEU A 528 2.27 -4.94 -9.62
CA LEU A 528 2.36 -6.40 -9.61
C LEU A 528 3.65 -6.82 -10.32
N VAL A 529 4.23 -7.93 -9.89
CA VAL A 529 5.38 -8.60 -10.51
C VAL A 529 5.06 -10.08 -10.68
N PRO A 530 5.69 -10.80 -11.63
CA PRO A 530 5.39 -12.21 -11.85
C PRO A 530 5.52 -13.06 -10.58
N GLY A 531 4.52 -13.91 -10.34
CA GLY A 531 4.42 -14.76 -9.15
C GLY A 531 3.77 -14.09 -7.93
N ALA A 532 3.11 -12.93 -8.10
CA ALA A 532 2.45 -12.22 -7.01
C ALA A 532 1.36 -13.07 -6.32
N TYR A 533 0.66 -13.93 -7.06
CA TYR A 533 -0.32 -14.89 -6.51
C TYR A 533 0.30 -15.96 -5.61
N LYS A 534 1.57 -16.33 -5.85
CA LYS A 534 2.32 -17.33 -5.06
C LYS A 534 2.90 -16.73 -3.77
N GLY A 535 2.64 -15.46 -3.49
CA GLY A 535 3.26 -14.76 -2.37
C GLY A 535 4.67 -14.25 -2.65
N HIS A 536 5.19 -14.29 -3.88
CA HIS A 536 6.45 -13.62 -4.18
C HIS A 536 6.33 -12.11 -3.97
N GLY A 537 7.10 -11.56 -3.03
CA GLY A 537 6.97 -10.17 -2.58
C GLY A 537 5.66 -9.91 -1.80
N LYS A 538 5.20 -8.65 -1.72
CA LYS A 538 3.94 -8.30 -1.03
C LYS A 538 2.66 -8.59 -1.86
N GLY A 539 2.75 -9.48 -2.87
CA GLY A 539 1.80 -9.66 -3.98
C GLY A 539 0.37 -10.01 -3.57
N ASN A 540 0.17 -11.00 -2.70
CA ASN A 540 -1.18 -11.43 -2.27
C ASN A 540 -1.94 -10.34 -1.50
N ARG A 541 -1.23 -9.49 -0.73
CA ARG A 541 -1.83 -8.34 -0.05
C ARG A 541 -2.32 -7.28 -1.06
N PHE A 542 -1.59 -7.06 -2.14
CA PHE A 542 -2.00 -6.15 -3.21
C PHE A 542 -3.19 -6.66 -4.03
N LEU A 543 -3.32 -7.97 -4.22
CA LEU A 543 -4.49 -8.56 -4.89
C LEU A 543 -5.75 -8.46 -4.00
N ASN A 544 -5.60 -8.62 -2.68
CA ASN A 544 -6.68 -8.37 -1.73
C ASN A 544 -7.17 -6.92 -1.77
N ASP A 545 -6.28 -5.95 -2.01
CA ASP A 545 -6.63 -4.54 -2.22
C ASP A 545 -7.47 -4.30 -3.49
N LEU A 546 -7.60 -5.27 -4.40
CA LEU A 546 -8.47 -5.14 -5.57
C LEU A 546 -9.89 -5.65 -5.31
N THR A 547 -10.15 -6.35 -4.21
CA THR A 547 -11.43 -7.04 -3.94
C THR A 547 -12.64 -6.10 -3.87
N ASP A 548 -12.45 -4.84 -3.46
CA ASP A 548 -13.49 -3.81 -3.38
C ASP A 548 -13.62 -2.97 -4.67
N ALA A 549 -12.70 -3.15 -5.63
CA ALA A 549 -12.76 -2.45 -6.91
C ALA A 549 -13.98 -2.88 -7.72
N THR A 550 -14.69 -1.92 -8.30
CA THR A 550 -15.84 -2.14 -9.19
C THR A 550 -15.38 -2.49 -10.60
N VAL A 551 -14.34 -1.82 -11.07
CA VAL A 551 -13.71 -1.99 -12.39
C VAL A 551 -12.19 -1.84 -12.21
N LEU A 552 -11.40 -2.52 -13.04
CA LEU A 552 -9.96 -2.34 -13.10
C LEU A 552 -9.54 -1.53 -14.34
N ILE A 553 -8.50 -0.73 -14.20
CA ILE A 553 -7.75 -0.16 -15.32
C ILE A 553 -6.35 -0.78 -15.29
N HIS A 554 -6.02 -1.55 -16.31
CA HIS A 554 -4.66 -2.02 -16.51
C HIS A 554 -3.87 -0.95 -17.27
N VAL A 555 -2.90 -0.33 -16.59
CA VAL A 555 -1.95 0.58 -17.21
C VAL A 555 -0.84 -0.26 -17.84
N VAL A 556 -0.77 -0.22 -19.17
CA VAL A 556 0.18 -1.00 -19.98
C VAL A 556 1.27 -0.06 -20.49
N ASP A 557 2.52 -0.51 -20.44
CA ASP A 557 3.63 0.20 -21.09
C ASP A 557 3.63 -0.07 -22.59
N ALA A 558 2.89 0.72 -23.37
CA ALA A 558 2.76 0.46 -24.80
C ALA A 558 4.09 0.58 -25.57
N SER A 559 5.11 1.25 -25.01
CA SER A 559 6.40 1.38 -25.68
C SER A 559 7.27 0.13 -25.63
N GLY A 560 6.95 -0.85 -24.78
CA GLY A 560 7.76 -2.08 -24.61
C GLY A 560 9.14 -1.83 -24.00
N THR A 561 9.32 -0.72 -23.27
CA THR A 561 10.62 -0.29 -22.71
C THR A 561 10.87 -0.80 -21.29
N ALA A 562 9.93 -1.54 -20.72
CA ALA A 562 10.00 -2.09 -19.38
C ALA A 562 10.06 -3.62 -19.45
N ASP A 563 10.98 -4.24 -18.71
CA ASP A 563 11.06 -5.71 -18.61
C ASP A 563 9.88 -6.31 -17.80
N ALA A 564 9.89 -7.62 -17.58
CA ALA A 564 8.85 -8.32 -16.81
C ALA A 564 8.73 -7.82 -15.36
N GLN A 565 9.84 -7.39 -14.76
CA GLN A 565 9.96 -6.87 -13.40
C GLN A 565 9.64 -5.36 -13.33
N GLY A 566 9.52 -4.69 -14.47
CA GLY A 566 9.27 -3.27 -14.57
C GLY A 566 10.53 -2.41 -14.50
N ASN A 567 11.73 -2.94 -14.73
CA ASN A 567 12.94 -2.13 -14.90
C ASN A 567 13.00 -1.57 -16.32
N THR A 568 13.58 -0.37 -16.47
CA THR A 568 13.74 0.23 -17.80
C THR A 568 14.88 -0.47 -18.52
N THR A 569 14.59 -1.15 -19.62
CA THR A 569 15.62 -1.67 -20.51
C THR A 569 16.18 -0.49 -21.28
N GLY A 570 17.50 -0.30 -21.30
CA GLY A 570 18.17 0.84 -21.95
C GLY A 570 18.06 0.86 -23.48
N GLY A 571 16.93 0.45 -24.06
CA GLY A 571 16.66 0.38 -25.49
C GLY A 571 17.12 -0.90 -26.18
N THR A 572 17.73 -1.86 -25.48
CA THR A 572 18.34 -3.06 -26.07
C THR A 572 17.48 -4.32 -26.05
N ALA A 573 16.43 -4.37 -25.21
CA ALA A 573 15.46 -5.47 -25.17
C ALA A 573 14.04 -4.89 -25.08
N MET A 574 13.28 -4.97 -26.18
CA MET A 574 11.87 -4.57 -26.21
C MET A 574 11.00 -5.76 -25.80
N THR A 575 10.14 -5.55 -24.80
CA THR A 575 9.10 -6.50 -24.40
C THR A 575 7.85 -6.30 -25.24
N ASN A 576 7.12 -7.37 -25.51
CA ASN A 576 5.84 -7.32 -26.20
C ASN A 576 4.73 -6.96 -25.19
N PRO A 577 4.05 -5.80 -25.31
CA PRO A 577 3.02 -5.41 -24.34
C PRO A 577 1.78 -6.31 -24.32
N LEU A 578 1.59 -7.16 -25.33
CA LEU A 578 0.56 -8.21 -25.30
C LEU A 578 0.83 -9.24 -24.20
N ASP A 579 2.09 -9.58 -23.98
CA ASP A 579 2.49 -10.55 -22.96
C ASP A 579 2.18 -10.00 -21.55
N ASP A 580 2.34 -8.68 -21.36
CA ASP A 580 2.00 -7.99 -20.11
C ASP A 580 0.52 -8.12 -19.77
N MET A 581 -0.35 -8.00 -20.79
CA MET A 581 -1.79 -8.11 -20.62
C MET A 581 -2.22 -9.52 -20.24
N GLN A 582 -1.66 -10.53 -20.91
CA GLN A 582 -1.90 -11.94 -20.59
C GLN A 582 -1.41 -12.26 -19.18
N TRP A 583 -0.21 -11.78 -18.83
CA TRP A 583 0.40 -12.01 -17.53
C TRP A 583 -0.46 -11.48 -16.37
N ILE A 584 -0.93 -10.23 -16.41
CA ILE A 584 -1.81 -9.70 -15.34
C ILE A 584 -3.07 -10.55 -15.15
N ARG A 585 -3.63 -11.08 -16.25
CA ARG A 585 -4.80 -11.95 -16.12
C ARG A 585 -4.43 -13.26 -15.45
N SER A 586 -3.34 -13.92 -15.88
CA SER A 586 -2.89 -15.17 -15.27
C SER A 586 -2.67 -14.99 -13.78
N GLU A 587 -2.05 -13.89 -13.34
CA GLU A 587 -1.91 -13.59 -11.90
C GLU A 587 -3.25 -13.53 -11.15
N LEU A 588 -4.28 -12.89 -11.74
CA LEU A 588 -5.60 -12.81 -11.12
C LEU A 588 -6.30 -14.18 -11.07
N VAL A 589 -6.19 -14.97 -12.14
CA VAL A 589 -6.78 -16.32 -12.24
C VAL A 589 -6.15 -17.23 -11.22
N GLU A 590 -4.82 -17.31 -11.19
CA GLU A 590 -4.07 -18.17 -10.29
C GLU A 590 -4.29 -17.80 -8.81
N TRP A 591 -4.45 -16.51 -8.50
CA TRP A 591 -4.77 -16.08 -7.14
C TRP A 591 -6.13 -16.59 -6.66
N VAL A 592 -7.18 -16.45 -7.47
CA VAL A 592 -8.50 -16.95 -7.07
C VAL A 592 -8.55 -18.48 -7.13
N TYR A 593 -7.88 -19.09 -8.11
CA TYR A 593 -7.72 -20.54 -8.22
C TYR A 593 -7.06 -21.13 -6.97
N GLY A 594 -5.92 -20.58 -6.54
CA GLY A 594 -5.23 -21.01 -5.33
C GLY A 594 -6.12 -20.93 -4.09
N ASN A 595 -6.93 -19.87 -3.95
CA ASN A 595 -7.88 -19.75 -2.84
C ASN A 595 -9.03 -20.78 -2.91
N VAL A 596 -9.45 -21.17 -4.11
CA VAL A 596 -10.46 -22.22 -4.33
C VAL A 596 -9.88 -23.57 -3.96
N VAL A 597 -8.71 -23.91 -4.52
CA VAL A 597 -8.07 -25.22 -4.33
C VAL A 597 -7.65 -25.43 -2.89
N ALA A 598 -7.17 -24.40 -2.19
CA ALA A 598 -6.85 -24.48 -0.76
C ALA A 598 -8.05 -24.89 0.13
N LYS A 599 -9.28 -24.79 -0.38
CA LYS A 599 -10.52 -25.17 0.32
C LYS A 599 -11.30 -26.25 -0.42
N TRP A 600 -10.66 -26.94 -1.37
CA TRP A 600 -11.31 -27.85 -2.31
C TRP A 600 -12.10 -28.95 -1.60
N ASP A 601 -11.51 -29.65 -0.63
CA ASP A 601 -12.22 -30.70 0.14
C ASP A 601 -13.49 -30.24 0.85
N SER A 602 -13.55 -28.97 1.25
CA SER A 602 -14.75 -28.39 1.84
C SER A 602 -15.75 -27.97 0.78
N ILE A 603 -15.25 -27.53 -0.38
CA ILE A 603 -16.01 -27.09 -1.53
C ILE A 603 -16.67 -28.29 -2.21
N SER A 604 -15.93 -29.37 -2.50
CA SER A 604 -16.44 -30.58 -3.13
C SER A 604 -17.64 -31.13 -2.33
N ARG A 605 -17.44 -31.37 -1.03
CA ARG A 605 -18.48 -31.89 -0.13
C ARG A 605 -19.70 -30.99 0.07
N LYS A 606 -19.55 -29.66 -0.03
CA LYS A 606 -20.64 -28.68 0.27
C LYS A 606 -21.19 -28.01 -1.00
N GLY A 607 -20.63 -28.34 -2.16
CA GLY A 607 -21.01 -27.88 -3.48
C GLY A 607 -21.16 -26.36 -3.61
N ARG A 608 -22.16 -26.01 -4.42
CA ARG A 608 -22.59 -24.65 -4.79
C ARG A 608 -22.65 -23.65 -3.63
N LYS A 609 -23.12 -24.07 -2.45
CA LYS A 609 -23.29 -23.17 -1.29
C LYS A 609 -21.97 -22.66 -0.74
N LYS A 610 -20.94 -23.52 -0.67
CA LYS A 610 -19.61 -23.15 -0.15
C LYS A 610 -18.85 -22.28 -1.15
N LEU A 611 -18.93 -22.61 -2.45
CA LEU A 611 -18.39 -21.78 -3.53
C LEU A 611 -19.03 -20.39 -3.54
N SER A 612 -20.36 -20.30 -3.45
CA SER A 612 -21.04 -19.01 -3.40
C SER A 612 -20.62 -18.15 -2.21
N GLY A 613 -20.45 -18.77 -1.03
CA GLY A 613 -19.95 -18.05 0.15
C GLY A 613 -18.51 -17.57 -0.01
N MET A 614 -17.66 -18.33 -0.71
CA MET A 614 -16.29 -17.89 -0.99
C MET A 614 -16.26 -16.72 -1.97
N PHE A 615 -17.03 -16.78 -3.05
CA PHE A 615 -17.10 -15.69 -4.02
C PHE A 615 -17.73 -14.39 -3.47
N SER A 616 -18.52 -14.47 -2.39
CA SER A 616 -18.95 -13.26 -1.67
C SER A 616 -17.78 -12.48 -1.04
N GLY A 617 -16.66 -13.13 -0.73
CA GLY A 617 -15.43 -12.47 -0.26
C GLY A 617 -14.83 -11.49 -1.26
N TYR A 618 -15.19 -11.63 -2.55
CA TYR A 618 -14.81 -10.70 -3.62
C TYR A 618 -15.91 -9.65 -3.88
N GLY A 619 -16.83 -9.44 -2.93
CA GLY A 619 -17.85 -8.40 -2.99
C GLY A 619 -18.99 -8.67 -3.99
N GLN A 620 -19.22 -9.92 -4.38
CA GLN A 620 -20.34 -10.30 -5.26
C GLN A 620 -21.53 -10.86 -4.49
N THR A 621 -22.71 -10.60 -5.07
CA THR A 621 -23.98 -11.09 -4.54
C THR A 621 -24.16 -12.56 -4.90
N GLN A 622 -24.89 -13.29 -4.06
CA GLN A 622 -25.29 -14.66 -4.35
C GLN A 622 -26.03 -14.75 -5.71
N ALA A 623 -26.83 -13.73 -6.05
CA ALA A 623 -27.53 -13.65 -7.32
C ALA A 623 -26.62 -13.66 -8.55
N LEU A 624 -25.52 -12.89 -8.53
CA LEU A 624 -24.60 -12.88 -9.67
C LEU A 624 -23.80 -14.17 -9.75
N THR A 625 -23.35 -14.67 -8.60
CA THR A 625 -22.63 -15.95 -8.52
C THR A 625 -23.48 -17.10 -9.06
N GLU A 626 -24.76 -17.13 -8.71
CA GLU A 626 -25.72 -18.11 -9.21
C GLU A 626 -25.89 -18.02 -10.73
N ARG A 627 -25.97 -16.81 -11.28
CA ARG A 627 -26.04 -16.60 -12.74
C ARG A 627 -24.77 -17.09 -13.45
N ILE A 628 -23.61 -16.94 -12.81
CA ILE A 628 -22.33 -17.44 -13.34
C ILE A 628 -22.34 -18.98 -13.35
N PHE A 629 -22.82 -19.61 -12.29
CA PHE A 629 -22.92 -21.07 -12.21
C PHE A 629 -23.83 -21.63 -13.30
N VAL A 630 -25.04 -21.09 -13.44
CA VAL A 630 -25.97 -21.50 -14.51
C VAL A 630 -25.35 -21.31 -15.89
N ALA A 631 -24.68 -20.18 -16.15
CA ALA A 631 -24.04 -19.95 -17.44
C ALA A 631 -22.92 -20.94 -17.75
N LEU A 632 -22.21 -21.42 -16.73
CA LEU A 632 -21.19 -22.45 -16.89
C LEU A 632 -21.81 -23.83 -17.14
N GLU A 633 -22.86 -24.18 -16.39
CA GLU A 633 -23.62 -25.44 -16.55
C GLU A 633 -24.20 -25.53 -17.97
N ASP A 634 -24.90 -24.48 -18.43
CA ASP A 634 -25.46 -24.39 -19.79
C ASP A 634 -24.35 -24.61 -20.85
N TYR A 635 -23.18 -24.01 -20.65
CA TYR A 635 -22.07 -24.14 -21.59
C TYR A 635 -21.47 -25.55 -21.62
N MET A 636 -21.28 -26.16 -20.44
CA MET A 636 -20.74 -27.52 -20.31
C MET A 636 -21.68 -28.56 -20.94
N GLU A 637 -22.99 -28.39 -20.75
CA GLU A 637 -24.02 -29.25 -21.35
C GLU A 637 -24.04 -29.12 -22.89
N GLU A 638 -24.03 -27.88 -23.42
CA GLU A 638 -24.10 -27.63 -24.87
C GLU A 638 -22.85 -28.09 -25.65
N ARG A 639 -21.65 -27.95 -25.08
CA ARG A 639 -20.37 -28.12 -25.81
C ARG A 639 -19.68 -29.45 -25.57
N HIS A 640 -19.80 -30.02 -24.38
CA HIS A 640 -19.00 -31.17 -23.97
C HIS A 640 -19.82 -32.45 -23.77
N ASN A 641 -21.16 -32.39 -23.75
CA ASN A 641 -22.02 -33.54 -23.42
C ASN A 641 -21.58 -34.20 -22.09
N MET A 642 -21.08 -33.38 -21.16
CA MET A 642 -20.61 -33.77 -19.84
C MET A 642 -21.63 -33.26 -18.82
N GLU A 643 -22.14 -34.14 -17.95
CA GLU A 643 -23.00 -33.77 -16.82
C GLU A 643 -22.16 -33.19 -15.65
N ARG A 644 -21.24 -32.26 -15.94
CA ARG A 644 -20.51 -31.53 -14.89
C ARG A 644 -21.43 -30.46 -14.32
N ASN A 645 -21.99 -30.73 -13.15
CA ASN A 645 -22.80 -29.76 -12.39
C ASN A 645 -22.11 -29.42 -11.05
N PHE A 646 -22.60 -28.38 -10.38
CA PHE A 646 -22.04 -27.94 -9.08
C PHE A 646 -22.39 -28.85 -7.88
N ASP A 647 -23.11 -29.96 -8.14
CA ASP A 647 -23.47 -30.99 -7.18
C ASP A 647 -22.58 -32.25 -7.32
N SER A 648 -21.66 -32.27 -8.29
CA SER A 648 -20.69 -33.37 -8.54
C SER A 648 -19.29 -32.80 -8.76
N LEU A 649 -18.86 -31.95 -7.83
CA LEU A 649 -17.55 -31.27 -7.90
C LEU A 649 -16.38 -32.23 -7.69
N GLU A 650 -16.61 -33.43 -7.15
CA GLU A 650 -15.58 -34.47 -7.00
C GLU A 650 -15.01 -34.92 -8.34
N GLU A 651 -15.76 -34.79 -9.44
CA GLU A 651 -15.36 -35.20 -10.79
C GLU A 651 -14.63 -34.10 -11.59
N TRP A 652 -14.46 -32.92 -10.97
CA TRP A 652 -13.85 -31.78 -11.62
C TRP A 652 -12.34 -31.90 -11.66
N ASP A 653 -11.77 -31.50 -12.80
CA ASP A 653 -10.33 -31.37 -12.99
C ASP A 653 -9.87 -29.92 -12.79
N GLU A 654 -8.54 -29.71 -12.77
CA GLU A 654 -7.95 -28.39 -12.63
C GLU A 654 -8.42 -27.43 -13.74
N ALA A 655 -8.67 -27.91 -14.95
CA ALA A 655 -9.12 -27.09 -16.07
C ALA A 655 -10.56 -26.58 -15.86
N ASP A 656 -11.45 -27.36 -15.24
CA ASP A 656 -12.79 -26.91 -14.86
C ASP A 656 -12.76 -25.80 -13.82
N VAL A 657 -11.91 -25.95 -12.81
CA VAL A 657 -11.77 -24.93 -11.77
C VAL A 657 -11.21 -23.65 -12.37
N HIS A 658 -10.21 -23.73 -13.24
CA HIS A 658 -9.70 -22.58 -13.99
C HIS A 658 -10.76 -21.94 -14.90
N ARG A 659 -11.62 -22.73 -15.55
CA ARG A 659 -12.76 -22.25 -16.35
C ARG A 659 -13.76 -21.47 -15.51
N LEU A 660 -14.14 -22.01 -14.34
CA LEU A 660 -15.01 -21.34 -13.39
C LEU A 660 -14.39 -20.02 -12.89
N VAL A 661 -13.13 -20.04 -12.49
CA VAL A 661 -12.43 -18.88 -11.93
C VAL A 661 -12.25 -17.79 -12.99
N SER A 662 -11.84 -18.15 -14.20
CA SER A 662 -11.68 -17.20 -15.31
C SER A 662 -13.01 -16.58 -15.72
N LEU A 663 -14.10 -17.37 -15.79
CA LEU A 663 -15.47 -16.87 -15.98
C LEU A 663 -15.86 -15.89 -14.86
N PHE A 664 -15.68 -16.29 -13.61
CA PHE A 664 -15.99 -15.44 -12.46
C PHE A 664 -15.24 -14.11 -12.54
N LEU A 665 -13.93 -14.14 -12.77
CA LEU A 665 -13.09 -12.94 -12.89
C LEU A 665 -13.47 -12.07 -14.09
N GLY A 666 -13.79 -12.68 -15.23
CA GLY A 666 -14.23 -11.97 -16.43
C GLY A 666 -15.51 -11.16 -16.20
N VAL A 667 -16.44 -11.69 -15.41
CA VAL A 667 -17.66 -10.97 -15.02
C VAL A 667 -17.40 -10.00 -13.87
N ARG A 668 -16.58 -10.39 -12.89
CA ARG A 668 -16.32 -9.69 -11.64
C ARG A 668 -15.47 -8.44 -11.83
N PHE A 669 -14.33 -8.57 -12.49
CA PHE A 669 -13.31 -7.54 -12.65
C PHE A 669 -13.13 -7.23 -14.14
N PRO A 670 -14.11 -6.57 -14.78
CA PRO A 670 -13.90 -6.10 -16.13
C PRO A 670 -12.73 -5.11 -16.14
N ILE A 671 -11.90 -5.19 -17.18
CA ILE A 671 -10.63 -4.46 -17.26
C ILE A 671 -10.66 -3.50 -18.46
N ALA A 672 -10.44 -2.21 -18.23
CA ALA A 672 -10.13 -1.24 -19.28
C ALA A 672 -8.61 -1.14 -19.45
N LEU A 673 -8.13 -0.93 -20.68
CA LEU A 673 -6.69 -0.82 -20.95
C LEU A 673 -6.30 0.65 -21.12
N ALA A 674 -5.34 1.09 -20.31
CA ALA A 674 -4.64 2.36 -20.44
C ALA A 674 -3.31 2.11 -21.17
N LEU A 675 -3.31 2.27 -22.50
CA LEU A 675 -2.14 2.05 -23.36
C LEU A 675 -1.23 3.28 -23.27
N ASN A 676 -0.42 3.33 -22.22
CA ASN A 676 0.34 4.50 -21.80
C ASN A 676 1.65 4.66 -22.60
N LYS A 677 2.24 5.86 -22.54
CA LYS A 677 3.44 6.28 -23.29
C LYS A 677 3.24 6.28 -24.81
N TYR A 678 2.04 6.68 -25.25
CA TYR A 678 1.69 6.78 -26.68
C TYR A 678 2.58 7.75 -27.48
N ASP A 679 3.23 8.68 -26.80
CA ASP A 679 4.20 9.63 -27.34
C ASP A 679 5.50 8.99 -27.84
N LEU A 680 5.80 7.75 -27.43
CA LEU A 680 7.00 7.04 -27.86
C LEU A 680 6.81 6.36 -29.23
N PRO A 681 7.86 6.34 -30.09
CA PRO A 681 7.73 5.83 -31.47
C PRO A 681 7.26 4.38 -31.59
N THR A 682 7.70 3.51 -30.68
CA THR A 682 7.39 2.07 -30.67
C THR A 682 5.93 1.79 -30.32
N SER A 683 5.29 2.67 -29.54
CA SER A 683 3.94 2.48 -29.01
C SER A 683 2.88 2.34 -30.10
N LYS A 684 3.01 3.07 -31.21
CA LYS A 684 2.01 3.04 -32.29
C LYS A 684 1.88 1.67 -32.96
N LYS A 685 2.99 0.93 -33.06
CA LYS A 685 3.00 -0.42 -33.64
C LYS A 685 2.31 -1.40 -32.68
N HIS A 686 2.75 -1.44 -31.43
CA HIS A 686 2.19 -2.34 -30.43
C HIS A 686 0.71 -2.09 -30.18
N ILE A 687 0.26 -0.84 -30.17
CA ILE A 687 -1.17 -0.53 -30.00
C ILE A 687 -2.01 -1.12 -31.13
N ARG A 688 -1.54 -1.08 -32.38
CA ARG A 688 -2.25 -1.72 -33.50
C ARG A 688 -2.31 -3.23 -33.32
N GLU A 689 -1.20 -3.85 -32.93
CA GLU A 689 -1.14 -5.29 -32.65
C GLU A 689 -2.10 -5.68 -31.50
N ILE A 690 -2.19 -4.85 -30.46
CA ILE A 690 -3.14 -5.02 -29.35
C ILE A 690 -4.58 -4.87 -29.84
N GLU A 691 -4.89 -3.82 -30.60
CA GLU A 691 -6.23 -3.57 -31.14
C GLU A 691 -6.70 -4.70 -32.08
N GLU A 692 -5.80 -5.27 -32.88
CA GLU A 692 -6.08 -6.41 -33.78
C GLU A 692 -6.29 -7.73 -33.02
N ALA A 693 -5.60 -7.91 -31.89
CA ALA A 693 -5.74 -9.11 -31.07
C ALA A 693 -6.95 -9.07 -30.11
N LEU A 694 -7.64 -7.92 -29.95
CA LEU A 694 -8.84 -7.83 -29.11
C LEU A 694 -9.98 -8.75 -29.61
N PRO A 695 -10.78 -9.34 -28.69
CA PRO A 695 -10.89 -9.02 -27.28
C PRO A 695 -10.13 -10.04 -26.41
N ILE A 696 -8.80 -9.94 -26.34
CA ILE A 696 -7.96 -10.92 -25.59
C ILE A 696 -8.51 -11.16 -24.18
N HIS A 697 -9.18 -10.19 -23.53
CA HIS A 697 -9.54 -10.33 -22.12
C HIS A 697 -10.88 -9.70 -21.68
N GLY A 698 -11.93 -9.70 -22.52
CA GLY A 698 -13.19 -9.01 -22.14
C GLY A 698 -13.00 -7.50 -21.88
N ALA A 699 -11.88 -6.95 -22.34
CA ALA A 699 -11.61 -5.52 -22.36
C ALA A 699 -12.32 -4.93 -23.58
N HIS A 700 -13.34 -4.10 -23.34
CA HIS A 700 -14.12 -3.53 -24.44
C HIS A 700 -13.39 -2.37 -25.17
N VAL A 701 -12.40 -1.73 -24.53
CA VAL A 701 -11.71 -0.56 -25.09
C VAL A 701 -10.27 -0.45 -24.59
N GLY A 702 -9.30 -0.42 -25.52
CA GLY A 702 -7.97 0.12 -25.27
C GLY A 702 -7.93 1.62 -25.54
N THR A 703 -7.42 2.40 -24.59
CA THR A 703 -7.28 3.87 -24.75
C THR A 703 -5.81 4.25 -24.85
N PRO A 704 -5.31 4.60 -26.05
CA PRO A 704 -4.00 5.21 -26.22
C PRO A 704 -3.90 6.52 -25.44
N LEU A 705 -2.89 6.66 -24.58
CA LEU A 705 -2.72 7.86 -23.77
C LEU A 705 -1.25 8.13 -23.41
N THR A 706 -1.00 9.38 -22.99
CA THR A 706 0.26 9.77 -22.35
C THR A 706 -0.06 10.43 -21.01
N ALA A 707 -0.04 9.64 -19.93
CA ALA A 707 -0.39 10.12 -18.59
C ALA A 707 0.51 11.28 -18.13
N ARG A 708 1.78 11.29 -18.57
CA ARG A 708 2.73 12.37 -18.25
C ARG A 708 2.31 13.71 -18.85
N SER A 709 1.85 13.74 -20.09
CA SER A 709 1.40 14.95 -20.78
C SER A 709 0.16 15.54 -20.11
N GLU A 710 -0.80 14.69 -19.74
CA GLU A 710 -2.00 15.11 -19.02
C GLU A 710 -1.68 15.60 -17.61
N MET A 711 -0.79 14.92 -16.87
CA MET A 711 -0.31 15.41 -15.58
C MET A 711 0.35 16.79 -15.69
N ASN A 712 1.16 17.03 -16.72
CA ASN A 712 1.81 18.32 -16.94
C ASN A 712 0.79 19.42 -17.28
N PHE A 713 -0.15 19.13 -18.18
CA PHE A 713 -1.27 20.02 -18.50
C PHE A 713 -2.04 20.44 -17.24
N VAL A 714 -2.37 19.46 -16.38
CA VAL A 714 -3.06 19.70 -15.11
C VAL A 714 -2.24 20.59 -14.18
N LYS A 715 -0.93 20.34 -14.04
CA LYS A 715 -0.04 21.17 -13.21
C LYS A 715 0.02 22.63 -13.68
N GLU A 716 0.11 22.86 -14.98
CA GLU A 716 0.16 24.21 -15.56
C GLU A 716 -1.12 25.00 -15.27
N HIS A 717 -2.29 24.38 -15.45
CA HIS A 717 -3.60 25.01 -15.24
C HIS A 717 -3.95 25.18 -13.74
N LEU A 718 -3.46 24.27 -12.87
CA LEU A 718 -3.55 24.39 -11.41
C LEU A 718 -2.74 25.59 -10.90
N MET A 719 -1.53 25.80 -11.41
CA MET A 719 -0.60 26.83 -10.92
C MET A 719 -0.88 28.25 -11.43
N GLY A 720 -1.90 28.44 -12.26
CA GLY A 720 -2.32 29.78 -12.72
C GLY A 720 -1.29 30.49 -13.61
N LYS A 721 -0.32 29.77 -14.18
CA LYS A 721 0.53 30.31 -15.24
C LYS A 721 -0.30 30.36 -16.52
N THR A 722 -1.01 31.47 -16.74
CA THR A 722 -1.48 31.84 -18.08
C THR A 722 -0.26 32.08 -18.94
N THR A 723 0.22 31.05 -19.64
CA THR A 723 1.04 31.28 -20.82
C THR A 723 0.12 31.87 -21.89
N THR A 724 0.52 33.05 -22.36
CA THR A 724 -0.17 33.86 -23.37
C THR A 724 -0.17 33.26 -24.78
N ASP A 725 0.24 32.00 -24.94
CA ASP A 725 0.12 31.28 -26.20
C ASP A 725 -1.20 30.52 -26.24
N LYS A 726 -2.23 31.17 -26.75
CA LYS A 726 -3.43 30.53 -27.29
C LYS A 726 -3.10 29.75 -28.57
N SER A 727 -2.06 28.91 -28.56
CA SER A 727 -1.98 27.87 -29.58
C SER A 727 -3.02 26.81 -29.21
N GLU A 728 -3.86 26.46 -30.17
CA GLU A 728 -4.95 25.47 -30.09
C GLU A 728 -4.40 24.05 -29.86
N SER A 729 -3.51 23.84 -28.89
CA SER A 729 -3.11 22.48 -28.51
C SER A 729 -4.29 21.84 -27.79
N LYS A 730 -4.95 20.90 -28.48
CA LYS A 730 -6.02 20.07 -27.94
C LYS A 730 -5.52 19.42 -26.66
N ALA A 731 -6.16 19.74 -25.53
CA ALA A 731 -5.72 19.24 -24.24
C ALA A 731 -5.65 17.69 -24.24
N PRO A 732 -4.58 17.10 -23.67
CA PRO A 732 -4.43 15.65 -23.60
C PRO A 732 -5.46 15.10 -22.61
N PHE A 733 -6.48 14.41 -23.10
CA PHE A 733 -7.58 13.84 -22.29
C PHE A 733 -7.58 12.30 -22.28
N GLY A 734 -6.42 11.67 -22.48
CA GLY A 734 -6.33 10.21 -22.62
C GLY A 734 -6.64 9.47 -21.31
N VAL A 735 -6.17 9.99 -20.16
CA VAL A 735 -6.50 9.49 -18.82
C VAL A 735 -7.99 9.63 -18.58
N TRP A 736 -8.57 10.79 -18.90
CA TRP A 736 -10.01 11.01 -18.74
C TRP A 736 -10.87 10.12 -19.64
N GLN A 737 -10.46 9.92 -20.90
CA GLN A 737 -11.13 9.00 -21.82
C GLN A 737 -11.06 7.56 -21.32
N CYS A 738 -9.91 7.12 -20.79
CA CYS A 738 -9.76 5.79 -20.23
C CYS A 738 -10.67 5.58 -19.00
N LEU A 739 -10.72 6.56 -18.09
CA LEU A 739 -11.66 6.54 -16.96
C LEU A 739 -13.13 6.45 -17.43
N SER A 740 -13.49 7.22 -18.47
CA SER A 740 -14.84 7.21 -19.05
C SER A 740 -15.16 5.85 -19.68
N SER A 741 -14.20 5.21 -20.34
CA SER A 741 -14.32 3.86 -20.87
C SER A 741 -14.47 2.82 -19.76
N ALA A 742 -13.70 2.95 -18.67
CA ALA A 742 -13.79 2.06 -17.52
C ALA A 742 -15.17 2.10 -16.85
N ILE A 743 -15.79 3.27 -16.70
CA ILE A 743 -17.14 3.38 -16.12
C ILE A 743 -18.18 2.65 -16.98
N LYS A 744 -18.05 2.71 -18.30
CA LYS A 744 -18.99 2.01 -19.22
C LYS A 744 -18.96 0.50 -19.07
N LEU A 745 -17.84 -0.07 -18.61
CA LEU A 745 -17.74 -1.51 -18.33
C LEU A 745 -18.71 -1.95 -17.24
N ARG A 746 -19.06 -1.06 -16.32
CA ARG A 746 -20.02 -1.33 -15.25
C ARG A 746 -20.74 -0.07 -14.82
N GLU A 747 -21.69 0.39 -15.64
CA GLU A 747 -22.34 1.69 -15.41
C GLU A 747 -23.08 1.76 -14.04
N PRO A 748 -22.86 2.82 -13.25
CA PRO A 748 -23.62 3.05 -12.03
C PRO A 748 -25.07 3.43 -12.33
N VAL A 749 -25.99 3.03 -11.46
CA VAL A 749 -27.37 3.54 -11.50
C VAL A 749 -27.39 4.89 -10.79
N LEU A 750 -27.65 5.96 -11.54
CA LEU A 750 -27.69 7.31 -11.00
C LEU A 750 -29.10 7.64 -10.49
N VAL A 751 -29.24 7.86 -9.19
CA VAL A 751 -30.52 8.21 -8.55
C VAL A 751 -30.52 9.68 -8.16
N PHE A 752 -31.67 10.33 -8.35
CA PHE A 752 -31.87 11.76 -8.09
C PHE A 752 -32.94 11.93 -7.01
N PRO A 753 -32.55 12.00 -5.73
CA PRO A 753 -33.48 12.26 -4.64
C PRO A 753 -34.04 13.69 -4.71
N VAL A 754 -35.37 13.81 -4.66
CA VAL A 754 -36.06 15.11 -4.74
C VAL A 754 -37.00 15.31 -3.56
N SER A 755 -37.17 16.57 -3.16
CA SER A 755 -38.14 17.00 -2.15
C SER A 755 -39.54 17.20 -2.75
N ASP A 756 -39.63 17.60 -4.02
CA ASP A 756 -40.87 17.81 -4.76
C ASP A 756 -40.78 17.22 -6.16
N MET A 757 -41.73 16.33 -6.50
CA MET A 757 -41.79 15.67 -7.80
C MET A 757 -42.37 16.54 -8.92
N LYS A 758 -43.04 17.66 -8.60
CA LYS A 758 -43.56 18.59 -9.62
C LYS A 758 -42.49 19.54 -10.10
N THR A 759 -41.78 20.15 -9.16
CA THR A 759 -40.69 21.09 -9.44
C THR A 759 -39.35 20.38 -9.64
N TYR A 760 -39.25 19.11 -9.25
CA TYR A 760 -38.01 18.34 -9.24
C TYR A 760 -36.93 19.04 -8.39
N ALA A 761 -37.36 19.64 -7.28
CA ALA A 761 -36.49 20.34 -6.36
C ALA A 761 -35.61 19.32 -5.60
N PRO A 762 -34.30 19.57 -5.47
CA PRO A 762 -33.40 18.65 -4.80
C PRO A 762 -33.72 18.53 -3.30
N LEU A 763 -33.11 17.53 -2.67
CA LEU A 763 -33.15 17.38 -1.22
C LEU A 763 -32.23 18.41 -0.54
N ASN A 764 -32.78 19.31 0.28
CA ASN A 764 -32.03 20.43 0.87
C ASN A 764 -30.78 20.00 1.67
N SER A 765 -30.86 18.88 2.38
CA SER A 765 -29.77 18.31 3.20
C SER A 765 -28.60 17.74 2.37
N LEU A 766 -28.82 17.41 1.09
CA LEU A 766 -27.73 17.00 0.18
C LEU A 766 -26.87 18.21 -0.21
N ASN A 767 -27.48 19.38 -0.43
CA ASN A 767 -26.76 20.60 -0.76
C ASN A 767 -25.81 21.04 0.36
N GLU A 768 -26.26 21.00 1.62
CA GLU A 768 -25.43 21.37 2.78
C GLU A 768 -24.25 20.40 2.97
N ARG A 769 -24.49 19.09 2.78
CA ARG A 769 -23.43 18.06 2.81
C ARG A 769 -22.45 18.16 1.65
N ALA A 770 -22.95 18.49 0.46
CA ALA A 770 -22.12 18.68 -0.71
C ALA A 770 -21.02 19.71 -0.41
N VAL A 771 -21.36 20.84 0.21
CA VAL A 771 -20.43 21.95 0.51
C VAL A 771 -19.26 21.57 1.43
N GLY A 772 -19.44 20.58 2.32
CA GLY A 772 -18.41 20.09 3.25
C GLY A 772 -17.57 18.90 2.77
N ASN A 773 -17.80 18.38 1.56
CA ASN A 773 -17.20 17.13 1.10
C ASN A 773 -15.83 17.34 0.39
N PRO A 774 -14.79 16.53 0.72
CA PRO A 774 -13.53 16.52 -0.03
C PRO A 774 -13.63 16.06 -1.50
N SER A 775 -14.73 15.40 -1.91
CA SER A 775 -14.97 14.97 -3.30
C SER A 775 -15.37 16.09 -4.25
N LEU A 776 -15.59 17.31 -3.73
CA LEU A 776 -15.96 18.45 -4.56
C LEU A 776 -14.80 18.93 -5.45
N PRO A 777 -15.08 19.50 -6.63
CA PRO A 777 -14.05 20.11 -7.47
C PRO A 777 -13.30 21.22 -6.70
N SER A 778 -11.97 21.27 -6.86
CA SER A 778 -11.15 22.38 -6.37
C SER A 778 -11.11 23.54 -7.37
N VAL A 779 -10.59 24.71 -6.95
CA VAL A 779 -10.36 25.87 -7.85
C VAL A 779 -9.61 25.45 -9.10
N GLY A 780 -8.56 24.66 -8.94
CA GLY A 780 -7.76 24.24 -10.07
C GLY A 780 -8.48 23.26 -10.99
N MET A 781 -9.38 22.43 -10.45
CA MET A 781 -10.27 21.60 -11.29
C MET A 781 -11.25 22.44 -12.08
N ILE A 782 -11.85 23.45 -11.44
CA ILE A 782 -12.77 24.39 -12.10
C ILE A 782 -12.07 25.10 -13.26
N ARG A 783 -10.81 25.53 -13.06
CA ARG A 783 -9.99 26.11 -14.14
C ARG A 783 -9.75 25.13 -15.28
N CYS A 784 -9.49 23.86 -14.98
CA CYS A 784 -9.31 22.83 -16.01
C CYS A 784 -10.61 22.52 -16.76
N ILE A 785 -11.74 22.39 -16.05
CA ILE A 785 -13.07 22.23 -16.63
C ILE A 785 -13.36 23.40 -17.58
N ASN A 786 -13.19 24.64 -17.12
CA ASN A 786 -13.41 25.83 -17.95
C ASN A 786 -12.44 25.89 -19.14
N GLY A 787 -11.15 25.57 -18.93
CA GLY A 787 -10.14 25.51 -19.99
C GLY A 787 -10.45 24.46 -21.06
N SER A 788 -11.09 23.36 -20.67
CA SER A 788 -11.57 22.32 -21.59
C SER A 788 -12.87 22.66 -22.32
N GLY A 789 -13.46 23.83 -22.05
CA GLY A 789 -14.77 24.24 -22.58
C GLY A 789 -15.96 23.67 -21.80
N GLY A 790 -15.72 23.01 -20.67
CA GLY A 790 -16.75 22.54 -19.75
C GLY A 790 -17.32 23.66 -18.90
N VAL A 791 -18.36 23.32 -18.14
CA VAL A 791 -19.07 24.26 -17.27
C VAL A 791 -18.73 23.94 -15.82
N SER A 792 -18.07 24.90 -15.16
CA SER A 792 -17.88 24.92 -13.70
C SER A 792 -19.17 24.56 -12.96
N PRO A 793 -19.10 23.95 -11.75
CA PRO A 793 -20.27 23.84 -10.90
C PRO A 793 -20.95 25.20 -10.79
N SER A 794 -22.28 25.18 -10.80
CA SER A 794 -23.04 26.39 -10.53
C SER A 794 -22.58 26.92 -9.17
N CYS A 795 -22.10 28.17 -9.16
CA CYS A 795 -21.82 29.02 -8.00
C CYS A 795 -20.70 28.61 -7.01
N TRP A 796 -19.52 28.29 -7.54
CA TRP A 796 -18.26 28.35 -6.77
C TRP A 796 -17.94 29.78 -6.32
N ASN A 797 -17.78 30.00 -5.01
CA ASN A 797 -17.32 31.28 -4.46
C ASN A 797 -15.81 31.24 -4.23
N GLU A 798 -15.04 31.97 -5.04
CA GLU A 798 -13.57 32.03 -4.92
C GLU A 798 -13.10 32.64 -3.60
N THR A 799 -13.85 33.58 -3.02
CA THR A 799 -13.49 34.25 -1.76
C THR A 799 -13.70 33.34 -0.56
N GLN A 800 -14.79 32.57 -0.56
CA GLN A 800 -15.15 31.69 0.54
C GLN A 800 -14.64 30.25 0.34
N GLN A 801 -14.13 29.91 -0.85
CA GLN A 801 -13.70 28.56 -1.22
C GLN A 801 -14.79 27.49 -1.02
N LEU A 802 -16.06 27.90 -1.19
CA LEU A 802 -17.25 27.11 -0.92
C LEU A 802 -18.23 27.24 -2.09
N TYR A 803 -19.04 26.21 -2.32
CA TYR A 803 -20.18 26.30 -3.24
C TYR A 803 -21.32 26.99 -2.53
N ILE A 804 -21.80 28.08 -3.09
CA ILE A 804 -23.00 28.78 -2.60
C ILE A 804 -24.12 28.53 -3.58
N PRO A 805 -25.41 28.63 -3.21
CA PRO A 805 -26.50 28.74 -4.18
C PRO A 805 -26.30 29.99 -5.05
N PRO A 806 -26.81 30.05 -6.29
CA PRO A 806 -26.57 31.20 -7.14
C PRO A 806 -27.35 32.39 -6.57
N SER A 807 -26.62 33.33 -5.97
CA SER A 807 -27.21 34.61 -5.58
C SER A 807 -27.33 35.51 -6.81
N ASN A 808 -28.52 36.09 -7.00
CA ASN A 808 -28.88 37.03 -8.07
C ASN A 808 -27.85 38.17 -8.20
N LYS A 809 -26.83 38.00 -9.02
CA LYS A 809 -26.14 39.12 -9.69
C LYS A 809 -26.62 39.12 -11.14
N HIS A 810 -27.59 40.00 -11.40
CA HIS A 810 -28.27 40.29 -12.68
C HIS A 810 -29.60 39.55 -12.94
N GLY A 811 -30.70 40.24 -12.61
CA GLY A 811 -31.95 40.25 -13.39
C GLY A 811 -32.76 38.95 -13.48
N LYS A 812 -33.87 38.90 -12.73
CA LYS A 812 -35.08 38.08 -12.95
C LYS A 812 -34.89 36.66 -13.52
N GLY A 813 -34.93 35.66 -12.64
CA GLY A 813 -35.57 34.36 -12.91
C GLY A 813 -34.74 33.12 -12.59
N SER A 814 -35.16 32.42 -11.52
CA SER A 814 -34.70 31.10 -11.02
C SER A 814 -33.36 31.02 -10.27
N GLU A 815 -33.45 30.73 -8.97
CA GLU A 815 -32.38 30.05 -8.23
C GLU A 815 -32.07 28.73 -8.94
N VAL A 816 -30.84 28.56 -9.43
CA VAL A 816 -30.35 27.26 -9.95
C VAL A 816 -30.17 26.33 -8.75
N GLN A 817 -31.12 25.41 -8.57
CA GLN A 817 -31.05 24.39 -7.55
C GLN A 817 -30.06 23.30 -7.96
N LEU A 818 -29.10 22.97 -7.09
CA LEU A 818 -28.14 21.89 -7.30
C LEU A 818 -28.85 20.54 -7.24
N ARG A 819 -28.90 19.81 -8.35
CA ARG A 819 -29.49 18.46 -8.38
C ARG A 819 -28.41 17.44 -8.12
N ASP A 820 -28.21 17.09 -6.86
CA ASP A 820 -27.27 16.04 -6.49
C ASP A 820 -27.77 14.65 -6.89
N VAL A 821 -26.79 13.77 -7.12
CA VAL A 821 -27.00 12.42 -7.62
C VAL A 821 -26.32 11.44 -6.68
N ILE A 822 -26.97 10.31 -6.45
CA ILE A 822 -26.41 9.20 -5.68
C ILE A 822 -26.09 8.06 -6.66
N PRO A 823 -24.81 7.68 -6.83
CA PRO A 823 -24.45 6.47 -7.55
C PRO A 823 -24.85 5.24 -6.72
N MET A 824 -25.60 4.34 -7.35
CA MET A 824 -26.04 3.06 -6.77
C MET A 824 -25.56 1.89 -7.63
N LYS A 825 -25.36 0.73 -7.00
CA LYS A 825 -25.06 -0.51 -7.72
C LYS A 825 -26.26 -0.89 -8.60
N GLN A 826 -25.99 -1.57 -9.72
CA GLN A 826 -27.07 -2.21 -10.47
C GLN A 826 -27.80 -3.23 -9.58
N GLY A 827 -29.14 -3.26 -9.67
CA GLY A 827 -29.97 -4.09 -8.81
C GLY A 827 -30.34 -3.47 -7.45
N SER A 828 -29.77 -2.30 -7.09
CA SER A 828 -30.18 -1.57 -5.89
C SER A 828 -31.67 -1.22 -5.94
N THR A 829 -32.30 -1.18 -4.77
CA THR A 829 -33.72 -0.95 -4.58
C THR A 829 -34.01 0.43 -3.99
N VAL A 830 -35.26 0.86 -4.04
CA VAL A 830 -35.75 2.07 -3.35
C VAL A 830 -35.39 2.07 -1.85
N ASN A 831 -35.41 0.90 -1.20
CA ASN A 831 -34.97 0.76 0.19
C ASN A 831 -33.50 1.12 0.39
N ASP A 832 -32.63 0.71 -0.53
CA ASP A 832 -31.18 0.94 -0.38
C ASP A 832 -30.88 2.44 -0.46
N VAL A 833 -31.61 3.17 -1.32
CA VAL A 833 -31.54 4.65 -1.38
C VAL A 833 -32.08 5.26 -0.08
N PHE A 834 -33.20 4.76 0.45
CA PHE A 834 -33.74 5.22 1.73
C PHE A 834 -32.73 5.03 2.86
N LEU A 835 -32.09 3.85 2.96
CA LEU A 835 -31.10 3.56 3.98
C LEU A 835 -29.84 4.42 3.81
N ALA A 836 -29.36 4.61 2.58
CA ALA A 836 -28.25 5.51 2.28
C ALA A 836 -28.57 6.94 2.73
N LEU A 837 -29.75 7.47 2.39
CA LEU A 837 -30.21 8.79 2.83
C LEU A 837 -30.41 8.87 4.36
N LYS A 838 -30.87 7.80 5.02
CA LYS A 838 -31.06 7.75 6.47
C LYS A 838 -29.73 7.76 7.21
N ASN A 839 -28.77 6.96 6.75
CA ASN A 839 -27.40 6.96 7.26
C ASN A 839 -26.68 8.28 6.97
N ALA A 840 -27.09 8.96 5.90
CA ALA A 840 -26.69 10.32 5.62
C ALA A 840 -27.36 11.37 6.52
N GLY A 841 -28.26 11.01 7.44
CA GLY A 841 -29.10 12.00 8.13
C GLY A 841 -29.90 12.90 7.19
N ALA A 842 -29.95 12.56 5.89
CA ALA A 842 -30.63 13.31 4.85
C ALA A 842 -32.12 13.00 4.84
N VAL A 843 -32.57 11.96 5.55
CA VAL A 843 -33.96 11.71 5.93
C VAL A 843 -34.01 11.12 7.34
N SER A 844 -35.16 11.20 8.02
CA SER A 844 -35.34 10.63 9.37
C SER A 844 -36.63 9.82 9.48
N GLY A 845 -36.70 8.93 10.47
CA GLY A 845 -37.86 8.08 10.71
C GLY A 845 -37.90 6.82 9.84
N GLU A 846 -39.10 6.27 9.68
CA GLU A 846 -39.39 5.05 8.93
C GLU A 846 -39.96 5.37 7.55
N PHE A 847 -39.64 4.51 6.59
CA PHE A 847 -40.17 4.56 5.23
C PHE A 847 -41.69 4.41 5.25
N VAL A 848 -42.41 5.32 4.61
CA VAL A 848 -43.87 5.26 4.46
C VAL A 848 -44.25 4.86 3.04
N ARG A 849 -43.77 5.61 2.06
CA ARG A 849 -44.01 5.38 0.62
C ARG A 849 -42.97 6.12 -0.21
N ALA A 850 -42.86 5.76 -1.48
CA ALA A 850 -42.05 6.47 -2.44
C ALA A 850 -42.83 6.74 -3.73
N GLU A 851 -42.50 7.85 -4.37
CA GLU A 851 -42.96 8.21 -5.71
C GLU A 851 -41.72 8.35 -6.60
N ALA A 852 -41.81 7.86 -7.84
CA ALA A 852 -40.70 7.92 -8.77
C ALA A 852 -41.14 8.34 -10.19
N ALA A 853 -40.18 8.86 -10.94
CA ALA A 853 -40.31 9.22 -12.35
C ALA A 853 -39.01 8.86 -13.09
N GLY A 854 -39.12 8.56 -14.39
CA GLY A 854 -37.97 8.28 -15.23
C GLY A 854 -37.40 9.53 -15.89
N LYS A 855 -38.26 10.51 -16.17
CA LYS A 855 -37.93 11.77 -16.86
C LYS A 855 -38.46 12.98 -16.12
N ILE A 856 -37.79 14.12 -16.30
CA ILE A 856 -38.28 15.40 -15.79
C ILE A 856 -39.58 15.78 -16.53
N GLY A 857 -40.62 16.12 -15.77
CA GLY A 857 -41.95 16.42 -16.28
C GLY A 857 -42.86 15.20 -16.46
N GLU A 858 -42.37 13.98 -16.22
CA GLU A 858 -43.21 12.78 -16.19
C GLU A 858 -44.12 12.80 -14.95
N ASN A 859 -45.32 12.24 -15.07
CA ASN A 859 -46.21 12.06 -13.92
C ASN A 859 -45.62 11.01 -12.96
N PRO A 860 -45.34 11.38 -11.70
CA PRO A 860 -44.78 10.45 -10.72
C PRO A 860 -45.72 9.28 -10.45
N LYS A 861 -45.14 8.08 -10.33
CA LYS A 861 -45.86 6.86 -9.97
C LYS A 861 -45.45 6.39 -8.58
N PRO A 862 -46.37 5.87 -7.76
CA PRO A 862 -46.01 5.17 -6.54
C PRO A 862 -45.10 3.98 -6.85
N VAL A 863 -44.01 3.83 -6.11
CA VAL A 863 -43.10 2.69 -6.21
C VAL A 863 -42.95 1.98 -4.86
N PRO A 864 -42.97 0.65 -4.83
CA PRO A 864 -42.77 -0.09 -3.60
C PRO A 864 -41.31 -0.03 -3.15
N LYS A 865 -41.09 -0.32 -1.87
CA LYS A 865 -39.79 -0.27 -1.21
C LYS A 865 -38.75 -1.23 -1.82
N ASN A 866 -39.20 -2.34 -2.43
CA ASN A 866 -38.37 -3.34 -3.09
C ASN A 866 -38.23 -3.13 -4.60
N ALA A 867 -38.77 -2.04 -5.17
CA ALA A 867 -38.60 -1.74 -6.59
C ALA A 867 -37.12 -1.54 -6.91
N ILE A 868 -36.66 -2.21 -7.97
CA ILE A 868 -35.29 -2.08 -8.50
C ILE A 868 -35.17 -0.74 -9.22
N LEU A 869 -34.06 -0.04 -8.99
CA LEU A 869 -33.78 1.26 -9.59
C LEU A 869 -33.29 1.11 -11.04
N GLY A 870 -33.74 2.02 -11.90
CA GLY A 870 -33.34 2.08 -13.30
C GLY A 870 -33.79 3.38 -13.96
N HIS A 871 -33.67 3.45 -15.29
CA HIS A 871 -33.99 4.66 -16.05
C HIS A 871 -35.46 5.10 -15.91
N HIS A 872 -36.38 4.18 -15.60
CA HIS A 872 -37.81 4.44 -15.49
C HIS A 872 -38.25 5.00 -14.12
N ASN A 873 -37.40 4.93 -13.08
CA ASN A 873 -37.73 5.35 -11.70
C ASN A 873 -36.57 6.04 -10.95
N ARG A 874 -35.58 6.57 -11.70
CA ARG A 874 -34.35 7.20 -11.17
C ARG A 874 -34.56 8.53 -10.44
N ILE A 875 -35.65 9.24 -10.69
CA ILE A 875 -36.01 10.44 -9.92
C ILE A 875 -36.91 9.97 -8.79
N LEU A 876 -36.49 10.16 -7.54
CA LEU A 876 -37.10 9.48 -6.40
C LEU A 876 -37.45 10.47 -5.28
N LYS A 877 -38.72 10.47 -4.86
CA LYS A 877 -39.18 11.14 -3.64
C LYS A 877 -39.56 10.10 -2.60
N ILE A 878 -38.82 10.08 -1.50
CA ILE A 878 -39.07 9.18 -0.38
C ILE A 878 -39.80 9.93 0.73
N MET A 879 -40.92 9.39 1.19
CA MET A 879 -41.71 9.95 2.28
C MET A 879 -41.51 9.11 3.54
N THR A 880 -41.25 9.79 4.65
CA THR A 880 -41.00 9.19 5.96
C THR A 880 -42.04 9.64 6.99
N ASN A 881 -42.20 8.87 8.08
CA ASN A 881 -43.17 9.18 9.12
C ASN A 881 -42.73 10.32 10.05
N LYS A 882 -41.42 10.58 10.13
CA LYS A 882 -40.84 11.72 10.84
C LYS A 882 -40.36 12.73 9.81
N ARG A 883 -40.90 13.94 9.94
CA ARG A 883 -40.38 15.09 9.23
C ARG A 883 -39.21 15.65 10.01
N THR A 884 -38.02 15.63 9.41
CA THR A 884 -36.96 16.55 9.81
C THR A 884 -37.43 17.98 9.56
N THR A 885 -36.83 18.98 10.23
CA THR A 885 -37.20 20.41 10.23
C THR A 885 -37.36 21.09 8.86
N TRP A 886 -37.03 20.43 7.76
CA TRP A 886 -37.10 20.92 6.38
C TRP A 886 -38.09 20.14 5.48
N GLN A 887 -38.78 19.12 6.03
CA GLN A 887 -39.93 18.46 5.38
C GLN A 887 -41.29 19.05 5.83
N SER A 888 -41.28 19.93 6.85
CA SER A 888 -42.46 20.63 7.37
C SER A 888 -42.87 21.80 6.49
#